data_AF-A0A9P3G8Y9-F1
#
_entry.id   AF-A0A9P3G8Y9-F1
#
_cell.length_a   1.000
_cell.length_b   1.000
_cell.length_c   1.000
_cell.angle_alpha   90.00
_cell.angle_beta   90.00
_cell.angle_gamma   90.00
#
_symmetry.space_group_name_H-M   'P 1'
#
loop_
_entity.id
_entity.type
_entity.pdbx_description
1 polymer ?
#
loop_
_entity_poly.entity_id
_entity_poly.type
_entity_poly.pdbx_seq_one_letter_code
_entity_poly.pdbx_strand_id
1 'polypeptide(L)'
;MFSLAVSEVLILNLWENQVGLYQAANMALLKTVFEVSLSLFGNRAADSRNQRTLLLFVVRDHIGTTPLANLQATLSADMQNIWDSLSKPPELQGRRLSDYFDLSFATLSHKIFAAYKFESDIHELRKRFVDKSRDDYVFRTAYHKRIPADGIAFHMESIWVQMNKDLDLPTQQQLLAQFRCDEISSFVLSEFNEQAKSQKRPVEEGSVVEGLGAMMRSWRLSALESYARDASRYHPGVYERKRVDLVGVLDFTLSPLFVGQLTNLRKTCLTQFETEMNERTRGEDYDFAEIAVAAREHCEAVFCAGAREAVPDDGEKDTQWSFDRELTLLREAMSSVADLCRHKETMKMVDAIERNFKKKILQPVEAHLRNPMPNMWDKILLAFRTILGGAESAYLAKAKDLDCTETEIAAAISTLRRNAWLVLRAKIDEQTAEQYLLLKLRIYFEERFRYDKRGVPRVWTPNDDIEGAFQRARDATLGLVQLYSKISSADESLAWALPAEPGDERASSGENLDCDASLTVFGEAKALDLAAAFRKDAEAFYVEAKRSTVASDRRVPRWMYGLLAILGWNEAIFLLCHPLVLNFILIIAVIRYGTISLGHEDPVLQAGRTTVRVVAACLRERVAQPVAERVMEARRQTRTVGEEDRGVRRG
;
A
#
# COMPACT_ATOMS: atom_id res chain seq x y z
N MET A 1 17.23 -74.97 -0.78
CA MET A 1 17.10 -74.01 -1.90
C MET A 1 18.11 -72.87 -1.75
N PHE A 2 18.03 -72.08 -0.67
CA PHE A 2 18.97 -70.98 -0.41
C PHE A 2 20.46 -71.38 -0.48
N SER A 3 20.81 -72.53 0.11
CA SER A 3 22.16 -73.10 0.06
C SER A 3 22.66 -73.30 -1.38
N LEU A 4 21.81 -73.79 -2.29
CA LEU A 4 22.19 -73.97 -3.69
C LEU A 4 22.43 -72.62 -4.40
N ALA A 5 21.59 -71.64 -4.11
CA ALA A 5 21.65 -70.31 -4.71
C ALA A 5 22.90 -69.53 -4.28
N VAL A 6 23.49 -69.83 -3.12
CA VAL A 6 24.67 -69.11 -2.58
C VAL A 6 25.96 -69.93 -2.67
N SER A 7 25.92 -71.24 -2.49
CA SER A 7 27.12 -72.09 -2.46
C SER A 7 27.70 -72.39 -3.85
N GLU A 8 29.01 -72.59 -3.90
CA GLU A 8 29.76 -73.08 -5.07
C GLU A 8 29.79 -74.62 -5.11
N VAL A 9 29.82 -75.20 -3.91
CA VAL A 9 29.88 -76.65 -3.68
C VAL A 9 28.80 -76.99 -2.68
N LEU A 10 27.94 -77.94 -3.03
CA LEU A 10 26.91 -78.48 -2.17
C LEU A 10 27.26 -79.93 -1.83
N ILE A 11 27.46 -80.20 -0.54
CA ILE A 11 27.72 -81.56 -0.04
C ILE A 11 26.39 -82.24 0.24
N LEU A 12 26.12 -83.32 -0.48
CA LEU A 12 24.93 -84.15 -0.31
C LEU A 12 25.33 -85.41 0.46
N ASN A 13 24.99 -85.43 1.75
CA ASN A 13 25.32 -86.52 2.66
C ASN A 13 24.21 -87.59 2.61
N LEU A 14 24.53 -88.76 2.07
CA LEU A 14 23.60 -89.89 1.86
C LEU A 14 24.14 -91.14 2.53
N TRP A 15 23.28 -92.08 2.94
CA TRP A 15 23.71 -93.39 3.44
C TRP A 15 23.76 -94.39 2.29
N GLU A 16 24.69 -95.37 2.31
CA GLU A 16 24.80 -96.37 1.23
C GLU A 16 23.48 -97.08 0.96
N ASN A 17 22.75 -97.47 2.02
CA ASN A 17 21.45 -98.15 1.91
C ASN A 17 20.30 -97.27 1.38
N GLN A 18 20.49 -95.96 1.27
CA GLN A 18 19.52 -95.04 0.68
C GLN A 18 19.72 -94.86 -0.82
N VAL A 19 20.89 -95.24 -1.36
CA VAL A 19 21.17 -95.13 -2.79
C VAL A 19 20.22 -96.04 -3.58
N GLY A 20 19.52 -95.47 -4.57
CA GLY A 20 18.49 -96.16 -5.36
C GLY A 20 17.07 -96.11 -4.77
N LEU A 21 16.86 -95.48 -3.61
CA LEU A 21 15.54 -95.30 -3.00
C LEU A 21 15.07 -93.85 -3.16
N TYR A 22 14.06 -93.63 -4.01
CA TYR A 22 13.57 -92.28 -4.36
C TYR A 22 13.16 -91.42 -3.15
N GLN A 23 12.40 -91.98 -2.20
CA GLN A 23 11.96 -91.25 -1.00
C GLN A 23 13.06 -91.15 0.06
N ALA A 24 13.82 -92.21 0.29
CA ALA A 24 14.82 -92.25 1.36
C ALA A 24 16.07 -91.41 1.05
N ALA A 25 16.39 -91.21 -0.23
CA ALA A 25 17.50 -90.37 -0.67
C ALA A 25 17.12 -88.88 -0.85
N ASN A 26 15.90 -88.47 -0.45
CA ASN A 26 15.38 -87.11 -0.62
C ASN A 26 15.39 -86.61 -2.09
N MET A 27 15.13 -87.50 -3.05
CA MET A 27 15.14 -87.16 -4.49
C MET A 27 14.03 -86.15 -4.84
N ALA A 28 12.89 -86.21 -4.15
CA ALA A 28 11.81 -85.23 -4.31
C ALA A 28 12.25 -83.80 -3.94
N LEU A 29 13.11 -83.65 -2.91
CA LEU A 29 13.67 -82.36 -2.54
C LEU A 29 14.64 -81.86 -3.61
N LEU A 30 15.47 -82.74 -4.17
CA LEU A 30 16.38 -82.38 -5.27
C LEU A 30 15.62 -81.94 -6.53
N LYS A 31 14.47 -82.56 -6.82
CA LYS A 31 13.59 -82.13 -7.91
C LYS A 31 13.15 -80.67 -7.72
N THR A 32 12.58 -80.33 -6.56
CA THR A 32 12.18 -78.95 -6.24
C THR A 32 13.36 -77.99 -6.25
N VAL A 33 14.52 -78.44 -5.76
CA VAL A 33 15.75 -77.64 -5.72
C VAL A 33 16.26 -77.33 -7.13
N PHE A 34 16.23 -78.30 -8.06
CA PHE A 34 16.58 -78.06 -9.46
C PHE A 34 15.57 -77.17 -10.18
N GLU A 35 14.28 -77.35 -9.91
CA GLU A 35 13.22 -76.50 -10.47
C GLU A 35 13.41 -75.03 -10.07
N VAL A 36 13.62 -74.77 -8.78
CA VAL A 36 13.86 -73.42 -8.25
C VAL A 36 15.22 -72.87 -8.70
N SER A 37 16.24 -73.74 -8.85
CA SER A 37 17.52 -73.32 -9.42
C SER A 37 17.36 -72.87 -10.88
N LEU A 38 16.54 -73.57 -11.64
CA LEU A 38 16.29 -73.28 -13.05
C LEU A 38 15.42 -72.02 -13.20
N SER A 39 14.48 -71.76 -12.29
CA SER A 39 13.75 -70.49 -12.29
C SER A 39 14.62 -69.30 -11.88
N LEU A 40 15.50 -69.46 -10.88
CA LEU A 40 16.39 -68.39 -10.40
C LEU A 40 17.54 -68.04 -11.35
N PHE A 41 18.11 -69.05 -12.04
CA PHE A 41 19.37 -68.92 -12.78
C PHE A 41 19.29 -69.44 -14.23
N GLY A 42 18.19 -70.07 -14.65
CA GLY A 42 18.06 -70.69 -15.96
C GLY A 42 18.21 -69.71 -17.12
N ASN A 43 17.55 -68.55 -17.06
CA ASN A 43 17.59 -67.53 -18.10
C ASN A 43 18.91 -66.73 -18.13
N ARG A 44 19.67 -66.72 -17.02
CA ARG A 44 20.92 -65.95 -16.88
C ARG A 44 22.13 -66.65 -17.52
N ALA A 45 22.00 -67.93 -17.86
CA ALA A 45 23.07 -68.73 -18.45
C ALA A 45 23.35 -68.40 -19.94
N ALA A 46 22.54 -67.57 -20.59
CA ALA A 46 22.80 -67.11 -21.95
C ALA A 46 23.93 -66.06 -22.03
N ASP A 47 23.96 -65.12 -21.08
CA ASP A 47 24.92 -63.99 -21.08
C ASP A 47 26.09 -64.17 -20.10
N SER A 48 25.90 -64.96 -19.04
CA SER A 48 26.91 -65.18 -18.01
C SER A 48 27.67 -66.47 -18.30
N ARG A 49 28.97 -66.40 -18.63
CA ARG A 49 29.87 -67.56 -18.79
C ARG A 49 29.68 -68.53 -17.60
N ASN A 50 29.00 -69.66 -17.86
CA ASN A 50 28.81 -70.87 -17.05
C ASN A 50 29.14 -70.75 -15.55
N GLN A 51 28.21 -70.23 -14.75
CA GLN A 51 28.21 -70.42 -13.29
C GLN A 51 27.63 -71.80 -12.97
N ARG A 52 28.49 -72.79 -12.74
CA ARG A 52 28.07 -74.15 -12.37
C ARG A 52 28.15 -74.37 -10.86
N THR A 53 27.40 -75.32 -10.33
CA THR A 53 27.51 -75.73 -8.92
C THR A 53 27.96 -77.18 -8.85
N LEU A 54 28.95 -77.48 -8.00
CA LEU A 54 29.38 -78.86 -7.76
C LEU A 54 28.44 -79.53 -6.75
N LEU A 55 27.83 -80.65 -7.13
CA LEU A 55 27.12 -81.55 -6.23
C LEU A 55 28.07 -82.67 -5.79
N LEU A 56 28.58 -82.56 -4.57
CA LEU A 56 29.49 -83.55 -3.98
C LEU A 56 28.68 -84.53 -3.14
N PHE A 57 28.41 -85.71 -3.69
CA PHE A 57 27.75 -86.81 -2.99
C PHE A 57 28.74 -87.52 -2.07
N VAL A 58 28.46 -87.48 -0.77
CA VAL A 58 29.23 -88.18 0.26
C VAL A 58 28.37 -89.34 0.77
N VAL A 59 28.72 -90.54 0.32
CA VAL A 59 28.05 -91.79 0.71
C VAL A 59 28.64 -92.28 2.03
N ARG A 60 27.79 -92.40 3.05
CA ARG A 60 28.12 -92.75 4.42
C ARG A 60 27.91 -94.23 4.68
N ASP A 61 28.67 -94.71 5.65
CA ASP A 61 28.64 -96.08 6.15
C ASP A 61 28.87 -97.09 5.04
N HIS A 62 29.85 -96.78 4.19
CA HIS A 62 30.21 -97.62 3.08
C HIS A 62 30.91 -98.90 3.57
N ILE A 63 30.31 -100.07 3.31
CA ILE A 63 30.82 -101.37 3.78
C ILE A 63 31.78 -101.99 2.74
N GLY A 64 31.74 -101.52 1.48
CA GLY A 64 32.62 -101.98 0.40
C GLY A 64 32.07 -103.17 -0.42
N THR A 65 30.86 -103.63 -0.12
CA THR A 65 30.20 -104.70 -0.90
C THR A 65 29.77 -104.22 -2.29
N THR A 66 29.36 -102.96 -2.42
CA THR A 66 28.99 -102.34 -3.70
C THR A 66 30.08 -101.36 -4.13
N PRO A 67 30.83 -101.60 -5.22
CA PRO A 67 31.87 -100.67 -5.65
C PRO A 67 31.35 -99.25 -5.88
N LEU A 68 32.17 -98.23 -5.55
CA LEU A 68 31.84 -96.81 -5.75
C LEU A 68 31.39 -96.49 -7.18
N ALA A 69 31.98 -97.14 -8.19
CA ALA A 69 31.60 -96.96 -9.59
C ALA A 69 30.11 -97.29 -9.86
N ASN A 70 29.57 -98.32 -9.19
CA ASN A 70 28.18 -98.69 -9.32
C ASN A 70 27.26 -97.68 -8.62
N LEU A 71 27.65 -97.24 -7.42
CA LEU A 71 26.90 -96.20 -6.68
C LEU A 71 26.88 -94.87 -7.45
N GLN A 72 28.01 -94.49 -8.04
CA GLN A 72 28.12 -93.32 -8.91
C GLN A 72 27.21 -93.45 -10.15
N ALA A 73 27.19 -94.60 -10.81
CA ALA A 73 26.35 -94.82 -11.97
C ALA A 73 24.86 -94.69 -11.62
N THR A 74 24.41 -95.31 -10.52
CA THR A 74 23.03 -95.21 -10.04
C THR A 74 22.64 -93.78 -9.71
N LEU A 75 23.44 -93.07 -8.90
CA LEU A 75 23.14 -91.68 -8.52
C LEU A 75 23.18 -90.73 -9.71
N SER A 76 24.09 -90.95 -10.67
CA SER A 76 24.16 -90.12 -11.89
C SER A 76 22.93 -90.33 -12.76
N ALA A 77 22.46 -91.58 -12.90
CA ALA A 77 21.23 -91.89 -13.62
C ALA A 77 20.00 -91.30 -12.91
N ASP A 78 19.91 -91.40 -11.60
CA ASP A 78 18.82 -90.81 -10.81
C ASP A 78 18.77 -89.28 -10.98
N MET A 79 19.91 -88.60 -10.92
CA MET A 79 19.97 -87.14 -11.14
C MET A 79 19.54 -86.75 -12.55
N GLN A 80 19.93 -87.53 -13.56
CA GLN A 80 19.52 -87.30 -14.94
C GLN A 80 18.02 -87.52 -15.14
N ASN A 81 17.46 -88.58 -14.56
CA ASN A 81 16.02 -88.87 -14.59
C ASN A 81 15.21 -87.75 -13.91
N ILE A 82 15.67 -87.24 -12.76
CA ILE A 82 15.04 -86.11 -12.08
C ILE A 82 15.08 -84.90 -13.00
N TRP A 83 16.22 -84.56 -13.58
CA TRP A 83 16.39 -83.44 -14.49
C TRP A 83 15.46 -83.49 -15.70
N ASP A 84 15.27 -84.68 -16.28
CA ASP A 84 14.42 -84.87 -17.45
C ASP A 84 12.92 -84.86 -17.08
N SER A 85 12.58 -85.17 -15.83
CA SER A 85 11.21 -85.09 -15.30
C SER A 85 10.74 -83.67 -14.90
N LEU A 86 11.61 -82.66 -15.04
CA LEU A 86 11.29 -81.27 -14.70
C LEU A 86 10.51 -80.58 -15.82
N SER A 87 9.51 -79.78 -15.46
CA SER A 87 8.81 -78.86 -16.36
C SER A 87 9.70 -77.66 -16.70
N LYS A 88 10.51 -77.79 -17.77
CA LYS A 88 11.41 -76.74 -18.23
C LYS A 88 10.65 -75.72 -19.12
N PRO A 89 10.88 -74.40 -18.96
CA PRO A 89 10.40 -73.38 -19.89
C PRO A 89 10.86 -73.66 -21.34
N PRO A 90 10.12 -73.20 -22.37
CA PRO A 90 10.40 -73.51 -23.77
C PRO A 90 11.83 -73.14 -24.20
N GLU A 91 12.40 -72.08 -23.63
CA GLU A 91 13.76 -71.59 -23.91
C GLU A 91 14.87 -72.52 -23.36
N LEU A 92 14.55 -73.37 -22.38
CA LEU A 92 15.52 -74.19 -21.63
C LEU A 92 15.33 -75.70 -21.86
N GLN A 93 14.43 -76.11 -22.77
CA GLN A 93 14.13 -77.52 -23.02
C GLN A 93 15.33 -78.34 -23.53
N GLY A 94 16.25 -77.72 -24.28
CA GLY A 94 17.44 -78.39 -24.83
C GLY A 94 18.63 -78.54 -23.87
N ARG A 95 18.56 -78.02 -22.65
CA ARG A 95 19.70 -77.96 -21.72
C ARG A 95 19.88 -79.25 -20.92
N ARG A 96 21.16 -79.65 -20.73
CA ARG A 96 21.54 -80.86 -19.99
C ARG A 96 21.88 -80.53 -18.54
N LEU A 97 21.81 -81.52 -17.66
CA LEU A 97 22.19 -81.37 -16.25
C LEU A 97 23.64 -80.86 -16.12
N SER A 98 24.54 -81.38 -16.96
CA SER A 98 25.97 -81.02 -17.00
C SER A 98 26.26 -79.57 -17.42
N ASP A 99 25.26 -78.83 -17.91
CA ASP A 99 25.42 -77.41 -18.21
C ASP A 99 25.43 -76.57 -16.92
N TYR A 100 24.69 -77.02 -15.89
CA TYR A 100 24.47 -76.30 -14.63
C TYR A 100 25.16 -76.94 -13.42
N PHE A 101 25.29 -78.27 -13.41
CA PHE A 101 25.81 -79.01 -12.27
C PHE A 101 26.92 -79.98 -12.69
N ASP A 102 28.02 -79.95 -11.94
CA ASP A 102 29.05 -80.99 -12.00
C ASP A 102 28.79 -81.98 -10.85
N LEU A 103 28.93 -83.28 -11.09
CA LEU A 103 28.70 -84.32 -10.08
C LEU A 103 30.04 -84.90 -9.64
N SER A 104 30.22 -85.07 -8.32
CA SER A 104 31.38 -85.75 -7.76
C SER A 104 30.99 -86.61 -6.57
N PHE A 105 31.76 -87.67 -6.32
CA PHE A 105 31.42 -88.71 -5.36
C PHE A 105 32.57 -88.94 -4.38
N ALA A 106 32.23 -89.27 -3.14
CA ALA A 106 33.15 -89.72 -2.10
C ALA A 106 32.44 -90.72 -1.20
N THR A 107 33.17 -91.69 -0.67
CA THR A 107 32.65 -92.68 0.28
C THR A 107 33.34 -92.53 1.62
N LEU A 108 32.59 -92.71 2.69
CA LEU A 108 33.10 -92.75 4.05
C LEU A 108 32.69 -94.07 4.68
N SER A 109 33.66 -94.78 5.27
CA SER A 109 33.44 -96.02 6.02
C SER A 109 32.51 -95.81 7.22
N HIS A 110 32.02 -96.90 7.82
CA HIS A 110 31.11 -96.81 8.97
C HIS A 110 31.76 -96.10 10.18
N LYS A 111 31.17 -94.99 10.64
CA LYS A 111 31.76 -94.13 11.69
C LYS A 111 32.07 -94.88 13.00
N ILE A 112 31.13 -95.71 13.47
CA ILE A 112 31.27 -96.45 14.74
C ILE A 112 32.06 -97.75 14.56
N PHE A 113 31.63 -98.64 13.65
CA PHE A 113 32.24 -99.96 13.47
C PHE A 113 33.58 -99.97 12.71
N ALA A 114 33.94 -98.89 12.02
CA ALA A 114 35.19 -98.76 11.27
C ALA A 114 35.85 -97.37 11.48
N ALA A 115 35.91 -96.90 12.74
CA ALA A 115 36.34 -95.55 13.10
C ALA A 115 37.70 -95.12 12.49
N TYR A 116 38.72 -95.98 12.55
CA TYR A 116 40.04 -95.65 11.98
C TYR A 116 40.00 -95.47 10.45
N LYS A 117 39.25 -96.33 9.74
CA LYS A 117 39.06 -96.18 8.29
C LYS A 117 38.25 -94.93 7.96
N PHE A 118 37.20 -94.65 8.73
CA PHE A 118 36.42 -93.43 8.58
C PHE A 118 37.28 -92.16 8.73
N GLU A 119 38.15 -92.11 9.74
CA GLU A 119 39.08 -90.98 9.90
C GLU A 119 40.05 -90.87 8.73
N SER A 120 40.60 -91.99 8.25
CA SER A 120 41.43 -92.01 7.05
C SER A 120 40.68 -91.49 5.81
N ASP A 121 39.44 -91.92 5.61
CA ASP A 121 38.59 -91.49 4.49
C ASP A 121 38.28 -89.97 4.58
N ILE A 122 38.06 -89.45 5.79
CA ILE A 122 37.90 -88.00 6.02
C ILE A 122 39.18 -87.23 5.70
N HIS A 123 40.35 -87.76 6.06
CA HIS A 123 41.64 -87.14 5.70
C HIS A 123 41.83 -87.13 4.19
N GLU A 124 41.45 -88.19 3.49
CA GLU A 124 41.50 -88.25 2.03
C GLU A 124 40.52 -87.26 1.39
N LEU A 125 39.29 -87.15 1.90
CA LEU A 125 38.31 -86.16 1.47
C LEU A 125 38.82 -84.73 1.70
N ARG A 126 39.47 -84.46 2.84
CA ARG A 126 40.06 -83.16 3.16
C ARG A 126 41.12 -82.75 2.13
N LYS A 127 41.95 -83.68 1.65
CA LYS A 127 42.96 -83.38 0.62
C LYS A 127 42.31 -82.77 -0.63
N ARG A 128 41.10 -83.19 -1.01
CA ARG A 128 40.37 -82.65 -2.16
C ARG A 128 39.94 -81.18 -2.01
N PHE A 129 39.88 -80.64 -0.79
CA PHE A 129 39.56 -79.23 -0.53
C PHE A 129 40.80 -78.36 -0.38
N VAL A 130 41.94 -78.94 0.00
CA VAL A 130 43.17 -78.20 0.36
C VAL A 130 44.22 -78.27 -0.75
N ASP A 131 44.40 -79.43 -1.37
CA ASP A 131 45.45 -79.68 -2.35
C ASP A 131 44.98 -79.35 -3.77
N LYS A 132 45.44 -78.21 -4.29
CA LYS A 132 45.10 -77.70 -5.63
C LYS A 132 45.68 -78.52 -6.77
N SER A 133 46.65 -79.40 -6.50
CA SER A 133 47.34 -80.18 -7.53
C SER A 133 46.60 -81.45 -7.93
N ARG A 134 45.54 -81.82 -7.21
CA ARG A 134 44.76 -83.03 -7.46
C ARG A 134 43.74 -82.84 -8.58
N ASP A 135 43.55 -83.89 -9.37
CA ASP A 135 42.56 -83.93 -10.46
C ASP A 135 41.11 -83.83 -9.93
N ASP A 136 40.87 -84.32 -8.71
CA ASP A 136 39.56 -84.32 -8.03
C ASP A 136 39.37 -83.12 -7.07
N TYR A 137 40.15 -82.05 -7.26
CA TYR A 137 40.04 -80.81 -6.49
C TYR A 137 38.65 -80.15 -6.61
N VAL A 138 38.12 -79.76 -5.46
CA VAL A 138 36.71 -79.39 -5.30
C VAL A 138 36.38 -77.99 -5.81
N PHE A 139 37.25 -77.00 -5.62
CA PHE A 139 36.97 -75.62 -6.01
C PHE A 139 37.46 -75.33 -7.44
N ARG A 140 36.55 -74.89 -8.32
CA ARG A 140 36.89 -74.47 -9.69
C ARG A 140 36.43 -73.06 -9.93
N THR A 141 37.14 -72.33 -10.78
CA THR A 141 36.77 -70.95 -11.17
C THR A 141 35.39 -70.87 -11.82
N ALA A 142 34.92 -71.95 -12.44
CA ALA A 142 33.57 -72.08 -13.00
C ALA A 142 32.47 -72.10 -11.93
N TYR A 143 32.80 -72.42 -10.66
CA TYR A 143 31.83 -72.44 -9.57
C TYR A 143 31.75 -71.11 -8.82
N HIS A 144 32.75 -70.24 -8.99
CA HIS A 144 32.86 -69.01 -8.22
C HIS A 144 31.89 -67.94 -8.72
N LYS A 145 31.04 -67.43 -7.82
CA LYS A 145 29.99 -66.43 -8.14
C LYS A 145 30.51 -64.98 -8.23
N ARG A 146 31.81 -64.76 -8.00
CA ARG A 146 32.52 -63.47 -8.13
C ARG A 146 31.92 -62.34 -7.28
N ILE A 147 31.49 -62.68 -6.08
CA ILE A 147 30.96 -61.73 -5.10
C ILE A 147 32.10 -61.35 -4.16
N PRO A 148 32.44 -60.06 -4.02
CA PRO A 148 33.48 -59.62 -3.09
C PRO A 148 33.02 -59.83 -1.64
N ALA A 149 33.97 -60.03 -0.72
CA ALA A 149 33.69 -60.50 0.64
C ALA A 149 32.80 -59.53 1.46
N ASP A 150 32.90 -58.22 1.20
CA ASP A 150 32.10 -57.15 1.77
C ASP A 150 30.62 -57.20 1.31
N GLY A 151 30.36 -57.67 0.09
CA GLY A 151 29.02 -57.77 -0.49
C GLY A 151 28.28 -59.09 -0.24
N ILE A 152 28.90 -60.09 0.40
CA ILE A 152 28.31 -61.43 0.60
C ILE A 152 27.04 -61.37 1.45
N ALA A 153 27.06 -60.62 2.56
CA ALA A 153 25.93 -60.54 3.48
C ALA A 153 24.67 -59.97 2.80
N PHE A 154 24.81 -58.88 2.06
CA PHE A 154 23.72 -58.27 1.28
C PHE A 154 23.22 -59.19 0.17
N HIS A 155 24.12 -59.92 -0.51
CA HIS A 155 23.71 -60.87 -1.53
C HIS A 155 22.88 -62.02 -0.95
N MET A 156 23.31 -62.55 0.19
CA MET A 156 22.57 -63.57 0.94
C MET A 156 21.20 -63.05 1.37
N GLU A 157 21.12 -61.83 1.92
CA GLU A 157 19.85 -61.21 2.31
C GLU A 157 18.91 -60.99 1.12
N SER A 158 19.44 -60.52 -0.01
CA SER A 158 18.67 -60.35 -1.25
C SER A 158 18.05 -61.66 -1.73
N ILE A 159 18.85 -62.72 -1.86
CA ILE A 159 18.34 -64.05 -2.26
C ILE A 159 17.30 -64.53 -1.26
N TRP A 160 17.53 -64.33 0.04
CA TRP A 160 16.61 -64.75 1.10
C TRP A 160 15.24 -64.07 0.99
N VAL A 161 15.22 -62.76 0.77
CA VAL A 161 13.99 -61.98 0.59
C VAL A 161 13.27 -62.38 -0.71
N GLN A 162 14.04 -62.63 -1.78
CA GLN A 162 13.52 -62.99 -3.10
C GLN A 162 12.99 -64.42 -3.18
N MET A 163 13.44 -65.33 -2.31
CA MET A 163 12.82 -66.66 -2.17
C MET A 163 11.39 -66.61 -1.60
N ASN A 164 10.98 -65.49 -0.99
CA ASN A 164 9.68 -65.33 -0.35
C ASN A 164 8.63 -64.58 -1.19
N LYS A 165 9.00 -64.01 -2.35
CA LYS A 165 8.09 -63.26 -3.23
C LYS A 165 8.30 -63.70 -4.68
N ASP A 166 7.22 -63.87 -5.43
CA ASP A 166 7.26 -64.30 -6.84
C ASP A 166 8.30 -63.51 -7.65
N LEU A 167 9.09 -64.26 -8.41
CA LEU A 167 10.49 -63.96 -8.71
C LEU A 167 10.68 -63.06 -9.94
N ASP A 168 11.01 -61.79 -9.70
CA ASP A 168 11.88 -61.01 -10.59
C ASP A 168 13.04 -60.46 -9.76
N LEU A 169 14.22 -61.08 -9.89
CA LEU A 169 15.43 -60.57 -9.26
C LEU A 169 16.08 -59.50 -10.15
N PRO A 170 16.21 -58.24 -9.68
CA PRO A 170 17.19 -57.32 -10.26
C PRO A 170 18.56 -57.99 -10.23
N THR A 171 19.39 -57.77 -11.26
CA THR A 171 20.73 -58.34 -11.29
C THR A 171 21.55 -57.78 -10.11
N GLN A 172 22.50 -58.57 -9.58
CA GLN A 172 23.39 -58.11 -8.49
C GLN A 172 24.07 -56.77 -8.82
N GLN A 173 24.37 -56.55 -10.10
CA GLN A 173 24.92 -55.29 -10.60
C GLN A 173 23.96 -54.10 -10.45
N GLN A 174 22.65 -54.30 -10.64
CA GLN A 174 21.64 -53.26 -10.46
C GLN A 174 21.43 -52.88 -9.00
N LEU A 175 21.40 -53.87 -8.09
CA LEU A 175 21.28 -53.61 -6.64
C LEU A 175 22.50 -52.86 -6.09
N LEU A 176 23.71 -53.30 -6.47
CA LEU A 176 24.93 -52.59 -6.10
C LEU A 176 24.97 -51.18 -6.68
N ALA A 177 24.56 -51.02 -7.95
CA ALA A 177 24.46 -49.72 -8.59
C ALA A 177 23.48 -48.80 -7.85
N GLN A 178 22.33 -49.30 -7.39
CA GLN A 178 21.34 -48.50 -6.65
C GLN A 178 21.94 -47.94 -5.37
N PHE A 179 22.52 -48.82 -4.54
CA PHE A 179 23.13 -48.41 -3.27
C PHE A 179 24.25 -47.39 -3.48
N ARG A 180 25.16 -47.63 -4.44
CA ARG A 180 26.27 -46.71 -4.71
C ARG A 180 25.80 -45.38 -5.28
N CYS A 181 24.84 -45.39 -6.20
CA CYS A 181 24.25 -44.17 -6.74
C CYS A 181 23.54 -43.36 -5.64
N ASP A 182 22.92 -44.02 -4.66
CA ASP A 182 22.29 -43.36 -3.51
C ASP A 182 23.31 -42.70 -2.59
N GLU A 183 24.39 -43.39 -2.22
CA GLU A 183 25.47 -42.80 -1.42
C GLU A 183 26.07 -41.56 -2.11
N ILE A 184 26.39 -41.67 -3.40
CA ILE A 184 26.95 -40.55 -4.18
C ILE A 184 25.96 -39.39 -4.25
N SER A 185 24.68 -39.67 -4.51
CA SER A 185 23.65 -38.63 -4.55
C SER A 185 23.51 -37.90 -3.20
N SER A 186 23.60 -38.63 -2.09
CA SER A 186 23.51 -38.04 -0.75
C SER A 186 24.71 -37.13 -0.43
N PHE A 187 25.91 -37.53 -0.86
CA PHE A 187 27.13 -36.73 -0.71
C PHE A 187 27.06 -35.45 -1.53
N VAL A 188 26.73 -35.55 -2.82
CA VAL A 188 26.56 -34.39 -3.71
C VAL A 188 25.50 -33.42 -3.18
N LEU A 189 24.37 -33.93 -2.68
CA LEU A 189 23.31 -33.11 -2.09
C LEU A 189 23.78 -32.37 -0.83
N SER A 190 24.65 -32.97 -0.02
CA SER A 190 25.21 -32.30 1.17
C SER A 190 26.10 -31.11 0.82
N GLU A 191 26.95 -31.24 -0.21
CA GLU A 191 27.81 -30.15 -0.68
C GLU A 191 26.97 -29.03 -1.28
N PHE A 192 25.98 -29.39 -2.09
CA PHE A 192 25.02 -28.45 -2.68
C PHE A 192 24.24 -27.68 -1.58
N ASN A 193 23.75 -28.36 -0.55
CA ASN A 193 22.97 -27.73 0.52
C ASN A 193 23.80 -26.73 1.33
N GLU A 194 25.08 -27.00 1.59
CA GLU A 194 25.96 -26.04 2.26
C GLU A 194 26.23 -24.80 1.39
N GLN A 195 26.41 -24.97 0.07
CA GLN A 195 26.54 -23.83 -0.86
C GLN A 195 25.28 -22.95 -0.86
N ALA A 196 24.10 -23.57 -1.00
CA ALA A 196 22.81 -22.88 -1.06
C ALA A 196 22.44 -22.17 0.27
N LYS A 197 22.93 -22.67 1.40
CA LYS A 197 22.65 -22.12 2.75
C LYS A 197 23.09 -20.66 2.90
N SER A 198 24.18 -20.27 2.23
CA SER A 198 24.73 -18.91 2.29
C SER A 198 23.76 -17.85 1.79
N GLN A 199 22.91 -18.18 0.81
CA GLN A 199 21.98 -17.24 0.17
C GLN A 199 20.53 -17.35 0.67
N LYS A 200 20.21 -18.32 1.54
CA LYS A 200 18.85 -18.45 2.12
C LYS A 200 18.46 -17.25 3.00
N ARG A 201 19.35 -16.82 3.89
CA ARG A 201 19.04 -15.71 4.83
C ARG A 201 18.78 -14.37 4.12
N PRO A 202 19.62 -13.90 3.18
CA PRO A 202 19.36 -12.65 2.48
C PRO A 202 18.01 -12.62 1.76
N VAL A 203 17.61 -13.73 1.13
CA VAL A 203 16.32 -13.85 0.43
C VAL A 203 15.16 -13.82 1.43
N GLU A 204 15.27 -14.52 2.57
CA GLU A 204 14.25 -14.52 3.63
C GLU A 204 14.10 -13.15 4.32
N GLU A 205 15.20 -12.41 4.48
CA GLU A 205 15.23 -11.05 5.05
C GLU A 205 14.60 -10.00 4.12
N GLY A 206 14.29 -10.37 2.87
CA GLY A 206 13.58 -9.50 1.92
C GLY A 206 14.49 -8.78 0.92
N SER A 207 15.78 -9.14 0.85
CA SER A 207 16.71 -8.54 -0.11
C SER A 207 16.68 -9.25 -1.46
N VAL A 208 16.90 -8.48 -2.53
CA VAL A 208 17.11 -9.01 -3.88
C VAL A 208 18.60 -9.31 -4.02
N VAL A 209 18.93 -10.60 -4.19
CA VAL A 209 20.33 -11.03 -4.35
C VAL A 209 20.70 -10.96 -5.83
N GLU A 210 21.64 -10.10 -6.20
CA GLU A 210 22.12 -10.00 -7.58
C GLU A 210 22.89 -11.26 -7.99
N GLY A 211 22.60 -11.78 -9.20
CA GLY A 211 23.29 -12.97 -9.71
C GLY A 211 22.82 -14.29 -9.09
N LEU A 212 21.69 -14.30 -8.39
CA LEU A 212 21.17 -15.49 -7.71
C LEU A 212 20.93 -16.62 -8.71
N GLY A 213 20.33 -16.36 -9.87
CA GLY A 213 20.06 -17.41 -10.84
C GLY A 213 21.34 -17.96 -11.47
N ALA A 214 22.37 -17.13 -11.67
CA ALA A 214 23.69 -17.61 -12.08
C ALA A 214 24.33 -18.53 -11.01
N MET A 215 24.21 -18.17 -9.73
CA MET A 215 24.67 -19.01 -8.62
C MET A 215 23.92 -20.35 -8.58
N MET A 216 22.58 -20.32 -8.66
CA MET A 216 21.74 -21.53 -8.67
C MET A 216 22.09 -22.45 -9.85
N ARG A 217 22.31 -21.89 -11.05
CA ARG A 217 22.82 -22.62 -12.22
C ARG A 217 24.16 -23.28 -11.94
N SER A 218 25.10 -22.53 -11.37
CA SER A 218 26.44 -23.05 -11.06
C SER A 218 26.41 -24.21 -10.06
N TRP A 219 25.60 -24.11 -9.00
CA TRP A 219 25.46 -25.15 -7.99
C TRP A 219 24.79 -26.40 -8.56
N ARG A 220 23.74 -26.22 -9.37
CA ARG A 220 23.04 -27.31 -10.05
C ARG A 220 23.98 -28.03 -11.03
N LEU A 221 24.70 -27.30 -11.87
CA LEU A 221 25.68 -27.87 -12.81
C LEU A 221 26.80 -28.60 -12.07
N SER A 222 27.39 -27.99 -11.03
CA SER A 222 28.44 -28.62 -10.23
C SER A 222 27.98 -29.92 -9.57
N ALA A 223 26.74 -29.94 -9.05
CA ALA A 223 26.16 -31.15 -8.45
C ALA A 223 25.97 -32.26 -9.49
N LEU A 224 25.43 -31.92 -10.66
CA LEU A 224 25.20 -32.87 -11.76
C LEU A 224 26.51 -33.41 -12.34
N GLU A 225 27.54 -32.57 -12.51
CA GLU A 225 28.86 -32.98 -12.97
C GLU A 225 29.56 -33.90 -11.96
N SER A 226 29.49 -33.57 -10.66
CA SER A 226 30.05 -34.41 -9.60
C SER A 226 29.36 -35.78 -9.58
N TYR A 227 28.03 -35.81 -9.65
CA TYR A 227 27.25 -37.04 -9.75
C TYR A 227 27.59 -37.85 -11.02
N ALA A 228 27.68 -37.20 -12.18
CA ALA A 228 28.02 -37.86 -13.44
C ALA A 228 29.43 -38.45 -13.42
N ARG A 229 30.42 -37.73 -12.86
CA ARG A 229 31.81 -38.21 -12.75
C ARG A 229 31.90 -39.51 -11.93
N ASP A 230 31.17 -39.58 -10.83
CA ASP A 230 31.32 -40.65 -9.85
C ASP A 230 30.32 -41.81 -10.08
N ALA A 231 29.10 -41.53 -10.58
CA ALA A 231 28.04 -42.52 -10.77
C ALA A 231 27.91 -43.10 -12.19
N SER A 232 28.48 -42.47 -13.23
CA SER A 232 28.37 -42.94 -14.63
C SER A 232 28.97 -44.33 -14.90
N ARG A 233 29.79 -44.84 -13.98
CA ARG A 233 30.44 -46.16 -14.07
C ARG A 233 29.50 -47.32 -13.74
N TYR A 234 28.35 -47.03 -13.12
CA TYR A 234 27.37 -48.04 -12.70
C TYR A 234 26.32 -48.31 -13.78
N HIS A 235 25.36 -49.18 -13.49
CA HIS A 235 24.35 -49.59 -14.46
C HIS A 235 23.57 -48.38 -15.03
N PRO A 236 23.49 -48.21 -16.37
CA PRO A 236 22.99 -46.98 -16.99
C PRO A 236 21.52 -46.69 -16.65
N GLY A 237 20.68 -47.73 -16.59
CA GLY A 237 19.28 -47.57 -16.22
C GLY A 237 19.05 -47.20 -14.75
N VAL A 238 20.00 -47.48 -13.85
CA VAL A 238 19.92 -47.07 -12.44
C VAL A 238 20.46 -45.65 -12.29
N TYR A 239 21.59 -45.36 -12.94
CA TYR A 239 22.17 -44.03 -13.03
C TYR A 239 21.15 -43.00 -13.51
N GLU A 240 20.46 -43.26 -14.62
CA GLU A 240 19.54 -42.27 -15.19
C GLU A 240 18.30 -42.05 -14.30
N ARG A 241 17.76 -43.10 -13.69
CA ARG A 241 16.66 -42.97 -12.72
C ARG A 241 17.07 -42.12 -11.52
N LYS A 242 18.23 -42.41 -10.93
CA LYS A 242 18.75 -41.68 -9.77
C LYS A 242 19.18 -40.26 -10.10
N ARG A 243 19.63 -40.00 -11.33
CA ARG A 243 19.87 -38.66 -11.84
C ARG A 243 18.58 -37.83 -11.91
N VAL A 244 17.48 -38.41 -12.38
CA VAL A 244 16.16 -37.74 -12.39
C VAL A 244 15.70 -37.44 -10.96
N ASP A 245 15.84 -38.40 -10.03
CA ASP A 245 15.53 -38.18 -8.62
C ASP A 245 16.37 -37.04 -8.02
N LEU A 246 17.68 -37.02 -8.31
CA LEU A 246 18.60 -35.97 -7.87
C LEU A 246 18.19 -34.58 -8.39
N VAL A 247 17.87 -34.47 -9.68
CA VAL A 247 17.37 -33.21 -10.28
C VAL A 247 16.11 -32.74 -9.56
N GLY A 248 15.15 -33.65 -9.30
CA GLY A 248 13.92 -33.31 -8.57
C GLY A 248 14.20 -32.76 -7.16
N VAL A 249 15.16 -33.32 -6.44
CA VAL A 249 15.56 -32.81 -5.11
C VAL A 249 16.24 -31.45 -5.21
N LEU A 250 17.15 -31.25 -6.17
CA LEU A 250 17.81 -29.97 -6.40
C LEU A 250 16.78 -28.89 -6.72
N ASP A 251 15.87 -29.14 -7.65
CA ASP A 251 14.85 -28.18 -8.06
C ASP A 251 13.89 -27.86 -6.90
N PHE A 252 13.51 -28.86 -6.09
CA PHE A 252 12.72 -28.64 -4.87
C PHE A 252 13.43 -27.72 -3.87
N THR A 253 14.74 -27.85 -3.68
CA THR A 253 15.50 -26.99 -2.76
C THR A 253 15.74 -25.58 -3.29
N LEU A 254 15.79 -25.41 -4.62
CA LEU A 254 15.99 -24.15 -5.31
C LEU A 254 14.69 -23.34 -5.44
N SER A 255 13.54 -24.01 -5.53
CA SER A 255 12.22 -23.38 -5.74
C SER A 255 11.89 -22.29 -4.70
N PRO A 256 12.08 -22.50 -3.37
CA PRO A 256 11.86 -21.45 -2.38
C PRO A 256 12.74 -20.21 -2.56
N LEU A 257 13.99 -20.38 -3.01
CA LEU A 257 14.91 -19.26 -3.27
C LEU A 257 14.42 -18.42 -4.45
N PHE A 258 13.98 -19.07 -5.52
CA PHE A 258 13.41 -18.41 -6.69
C PHE A 258 12.13 -17.65 -6.36
N VAL A 259 11.17 -18.30 -5.69
CA VAL A 259 9.90 -17.65 -5.30
C VAL A 259 10.14 -16.49 -4.32
N GLY A 260 11.09 -16.66 -3.39
CA GLY A 260 11.51 -15.59 -2.48
C GLY A 260 12.09 -14.39 -3.22
N GLN A 261 13.00 -14.63 -4.17
CA GLN A 261 13.59 -13.59 -5.02
C GLN A 261 12.52 -12.85 -5.84
N LEU A 262 11.57 -13.55 -6.47
CA LEU A 262 10.47 -12.93 -7.21
C LEU A 262 9.58 -12.07 -6.31
N THR A 263 9.30 -12.54 -5.09
CA THR A 263 8.51 -11.80 -4.11
C THR A 263 9.21 -10.50 -3.70
N ASN A 264 10.53 -10.55 -3.48
CA ASN A 264 11.34 -9.39 -3.13
C ASN A 264 11.43 -8.41 -4.31
N LEU A 265 11.69 -8.91 -5.52
CA LEU A 265 11.67 -8.12 -6.75
C LEU A 265 10.34 -7.41 -6.95
N ARG A 266 9.21 -8.10 -6.74
CA ARG A 266 7.87 -7.51 -6.81
C ARG A 266 7.72 -6.35 -5.83
N LYS A 267 8.14 -6.53 -4.57
CA LYS A 267 8.10 -5.46 -3.56
C LYS A 267 8.96 -4.27 -3.97
N THR A 268 10.20 -4.50 -4.42
CA THR A 268 11.10 -3.44 -4.87
C THR A 268 10.52 -2.69 -6.07
N CYS A 269 9.99 -3.39 -7.07
CA CYS A 269 9.36 -2.78 -8.24
C CYS A 269 8.14 -1.94 -7.83
N LEU A 270 7.32 -2.40 -6.88
CA LEU A 270 6.19 -1.62 -6.36
C LEU A 270 6.65 -0.35 -5.65
N THR A 271 7.69 -0.42 -4.82
CA THR A 271 8.24 0.78 -4.17
C THR A 271 8.81 1.76 -5.20
N GLN A 272 9.47 1.27 -6.25
CA GLN A 272 9.98 2.10 -7.35
C GLN A 272 8.83 2.75 -8.11
N PHE A 273 7.78 1.99 -8.44
CA PHE A 273 6.57 2.50 -9.08
C PHE A 273 5.92 3.61 -8.25
N GLU A 274 5.74 3.41 -6.93
CA GLU A 274 5.22 4.44 -6.03
C GLU A 274 6.11 5.70 -6.01
N THR A 275 7.43 5.55 -5.98
CA THR A 275 8.35 6.69 -6.00
C THR A 275 8.30 7.45 -7.33
N GLU A 276 8.33 6.74 -8.47
CA GLU A 276 8.26 7.36 -9.79
C GLU A 276 6.93 8.09 -10.01
N MET A 277 5.82 7.47 -9.61
CA MET A 277 4.50 8.11 -9.64
C MET A 277 4.51 9.37 -8.78
N ASN A 278 4.98 9.32 -7.54
CA ASN A 278 4.98 10.48 -6.64
C ASN A 278 5.95 11.59 -7.05
N GLU A 279 7.03 11.29 -7.76
CA GLU A 279 7.98 12.30 -8.22
C GLU A 279 7.51 12.98 -9.51
N ARG A 280 7.03 12.19 -10.48
CA ARG A 280 6.56 12.72 -11.77
C ARG A 280 5.24 13.50 -11.65
N THR A 281 4.41 13.17 -10.66
CA THR A 281 3.17 13.91 -10.35
C THR A 281 3.38 15.20 -9.54
N ARG A 282 4.63 15.61 -9.25
CA ARG A 282 4.92 16.91 -8.60
C ARG A 282 4.96 18.09 -9.57
N GLY A 283 5.06 17.85 -10.88
CA GLY A 283 5.00 18.92 -11.88
C GLY A 283 3.61 19.57 -11.96
N GLU A 284 3.51 20.78 -12.52
CA GLU A 284 2.21 21.47 -12.69
C GLU A 284 1.47 21.05 -13.97
N ASP A 285 2.19 20.56 -14.99
CA ASP A 285 1.66 20.12 -16.28
C ASP A 285 2.17 18.70 -16.59
N TYR A 286 1.42 17.68 -16.19
CA TYR A 286 1.72 16.29 -16.52
C TYR A 286 0.46 15.54 -16.91
N ASP A 287 0.61 14.58 -17.83
CA ASP A 287 -0.42 13.61 -18.15
C ASP A 287 -0.23 12.38 -17.24
N PHE A 288 -1.20 12.14 -16.37
CA PHE A 288 -1.13 11.04 -15.41
C PHE A 288 -1.22 9.69 -16.12
N ALA A 289 -1.99 9.58 -17.20
CA ALA A 289 -2.15 8.35 -17.94
C ALA A 289 -0.84 7.94 -18.63
N GLU A 290 -0.16 8.89 -19.28
CA GLU A 290 1.15 8.63 -19.89
C GLU A 290 2.21 8.24 -18.85
N ILE A 291 2.23 8.93 -17.70
CA ILE A 291 3.17 8.61 -16.61
C ILE A 291 2.89 7.23 -16.03
N ALA A 292 1.63 6.88 -15.78
CA ALA A 292 1.25 5.59 -15.22
C ALA A 292 1.61 4.44 -16.16
N VAL A 293 1.38 4.60 -17.47
CA VAL A 293 1.75 3.61 -18.49
C VAL A 293 3.28 3.47 -18.56
N ALA A 294 4.02 4.58 -18.66
CA ALA A 294 5.47 4.55 -18.75
C ALA A 294 6.14 3.95 -17.51
N ALA A 295 5.67 4.32 -16.30
CA ALA A 295 6.17 3.76 -15.05
C ALA A 295 5.85 2.27 -14.94
N ARG A 296 4.65 1.85 -15.37
CA ARG A 296 4.27 0.43 -15.41
C ARG A 296 5.17 -0.36 -16.36
N GLU A 297 5.36 0.11 -17.59
CA GLU A 297 6.24 -0.55 -18.57
C GLU A 297 7.68 -0.66 -18.06
N HIS A 298 8.18 0.40 -17.40
CA HIS A 298 9.51 0.40 -16.81
C HIS A 298 9.64 -0.67 -15.70
N CYS A 299 8.71 -0.69 -14.74
CA CYS A 299 8.71 -1.67 -13.66
C CYS A 299 8.49 -3.11 -14.16
N GLU A 300 7.63 -3.31 -15.16
CA GLU A 300 7.44 -4.62 -15.79
C GLU A 300 8.72 -5.09 -16.49
N ALA A 301 9.44 -4.20 -17.16
CA ALA A 301 10.72 -4.51 -17.81
C ALA A 301 11.81 -4.88 -16.80
N VAL A 302 11.94 -4.11 -15.71
CA VAL A 302 12.89 -4.39 -14.61
C VAL A 302 12.57 -5.73 -13.95
N PHE A 303 11.30 -5.99 -13.64
CA PHE A 303 10.86 -7.26 -13.08
C PHE A 303 11.14 -8.42 -14.03
N CYS A 304 10.80 -8.31 -15.32
CA CYS A 304 11.04 -9.37 -16.30
C CYS A 304 12.54 -9.66 -16.46
N ALA A 305 13.40 -8.64 -16.44
CA ALA A 305 14.84 -8.82 -16.51
C ALA A 305 15.38 -9.57 -15.27
N GLY A 306 14.97 -9.16 -14.07
CA GLY A 306 15.36 -9.83 -12.81
C GLY A 306 14.79 -11.25 -12.68
N ALA A 307 13.54 -11.45 -13.11
CA ALA A 307 12.89 -12.76 -13.09
C ALA A 307 13.55 -13.74 -14.05
N ARG A 308 13.91 -13.31 -15.27
CA ARG A 308 14.64 -14.13 -16.26
C ARG A 308 16.05 -14.48 -15.78
N GLU A 309 16.73 -13.56 -15.11
CA GLU A 309 18.06 -13.84 -14.53
C GLU A 309 17.99 -14.93 -13.46
N ALA A 310 16.95 -14.90 -12.63
CA ALA A 310 16.76 -15.83 -11.51
C ALA A 310 16.38 -17.27 -11.94
N VAL A 311 16.01 -17.49 -13.21
CA VAL A 311 15.65 -18.83 -13.70
C VAL A 311 16.89 -19.74 -13.73
N PRO A 312 16.84 -20.92 -13.06
CA PRO A 312 18.00 -21.82 -12.98
C PRO A 312 18.21 -22.72 -14.20
N ASP A 313 17.26 -22.82 -15.13
CA ASP A 313 17.36 -23.67 -16.31
C ASP A 313 16.87 -22.91 -17.55
N ASP A 314 17.72 -22.82 -18.57
CA ASP A 314 17.39 -22.21 -19.88
C ASP A 314 16.55 -23.17 -20.75
N GLY A 315 16.28 -24.39 -20.27
CA GLY A 315 15.44 -25.38 -20.91
C GLY A 315 13.98 -24.92 -21.01
N GLU A 316 13.59 -24.51 -22.21
CA GLU A 316 12.27 -24.04 -22.68
C GLU A 316 11.07 -24.99 -22.41
N LYS A 317 11.24 -26.06 -21.63
CA LYS A 317 10.27 -27.16 -21.47
C LYS A 317 9.81 -27.45 -20.04
N ASP A 318 10.46 -26.91 -19.00
CA ASP A 318 10.04 -27.16 -17.62
C ASP A 318 9.16 -26.04 -17.08
N THR A 319 7.84 -26.29 -17.09
CA THR A 319 6.76 -25.44 -16.52
C THR A 319 6.95 -25.04 -15.05
N GLN A 320 7.97 -25.58 -14.37
CA GLN A 320 8.23 -25.39 -12.94
C GLN A 320 8.80 -24.00 -12.60
N TRP A 321 9.52 -23.36 -13.52
CA TRP A 321 10.21 -22.08 -13.30
C TRP A 321 9.48 -20.89 -13.96
N SER A 322 8.16 -20.84 -13.83
CA SER A 322 7.35 -19.73 -14.38
C SER A 322 7.25 -18.56 -13.40
N PHE A 323 7.41 -17.34 -13.93
CA PHE A 323 7.20 -16.09 -13.18
C PHE A 323 5.90 -15.38 -13.56
N ASP A 324 5.11 -15.93 -14.50
CA ASP A 324 3.87 -15.33 -15.02
C ASP A 324 2.87 -15.00 -13.91
N ARG A 325 2.75 -15.88 -12.91
CA ARG A 325 1.87 -15.64 -11.76
C ARG A 325 2.29 -14.42 -10.95
N GLU A 326 3.58 -14.28 -10.65
CA GLU A 326 4.08 -13.12 -9.90
C GLU A 326 4.03 -11.83 -10.73
N LEU A 327 4.18 -11.94 -12.06
CA LEU A 327 3.96 -10.83 -12.99
C LEU A 327 2.49 -10.37 -12.97
N THR A 328 1.52 -11.29 -12.98
CA THR A 328 0.10 -10.92 -12.88
C THR A 328 -0.21 -10.24 -11.54
N LEU A 329 0.35 -10.74 -10.44
CA LEU A 329 0.20 -10.11 -9.12
C LEU A 329 0.87 -8.72 -9.05
N LEU A 330 2.01 -8.54 -9.70
CA LEU A 330 2.66 -7.23 -9.82
C LEU A 330 1.77 -6.25 -10.60
N ARG A 331 1.18 -6.69 -11.72
CA ARG A 331 0.25 -5.87 -12.53
C ARG A 331 -0.98 -5.43 -11.75
N GLU A 332 -1.62 -6.35 -11.03
CA GLU A 332 -2.79 -6.05 -10.19
C GLU A 332 -2.42 -5.07 -9.07
N ALA A 333 -1.28 -5.28 -8.41
CA ALA A 333 -0.79 -4.38 -7.38
C ALA A 333 -0.48 -2.98 -7.94
N MET A 334 0.20 -2.87 -9.09
CA MET A 334 0.46 -1.59 -9.75
C MET A 334 -0.84 -0.87 -10.15
N SER A 335 -1.85 -1.58 -10.66
CA SER A 335 -3.16 -0.97 -10.93
C SER A 335 -3.81 -0.42 -9.66
N SER A 336 -3.76 -1.15 -8.55
CA SER A 336 -4.34 -0.69 -7.28
C SER A 336 -3.63 0.56 -6.72
N VAL A 337 -2.32 0.65 -6.89
CA VAL A 337 -1.52 1.82 -6.50
C VAL A 337 -1.82 2.99 -7.42
N ALA A 338 -1.91 2.76 -8.73
CA ALA A 338 -2.29 3.79 -9.70
C ALA A 338 -3.68 4.36 -9.39
N ASP A 339 -4.66 3.52 -9.05
CA ASP A 339 -6.00 3.94 -8.64
C ASP A 339 -5.98 4.82 -7.38
N LEU A 340 -5.19 4.43 -6.37
CA LEU A 340 -5.03 5.22 -5.15
C LEU A 340 -4.38 6.58 -5.43
N CYS A 341 -3.34 6.61 -6.27
CA CYS A 341 -2.69 7.85 -6.69
C CYS A 341 -3.66 8.75 -7.47
N ARG A 342 -4.40 8.18 -8.42
CA ARG A 342 -5.43 8.88 -9.21
C ARG A 342 -6.51 9.49 -8.32
N HIS A 343 -6.98 8.74 -7.32
CA HIS A 343 -7.96 9.25 -6.34
C HIS A 343 -7.39 10.43 -5.53
N LYS A 344 -6.14 10.32 -5.04
CA LYS A 344 -5.48 11.41 -4.30
C LYS A 344 -5.30 12.67 -5.15
N GLU A 345 -4.89 12.53 -6.41
CA GLU A 345 -4.77 13.67 -7.33
C GLU A 345 -6.15 14.28 -7.65
N THR A 346 -7.17 13.46 -7.89
CA THR A 346 -8.54 13.92 -8.10
C THR A 346 -9.03 14.76 -6.90
N MET A 347 -8.80 14.29 -5.67
CA MET A 347 -9.16 15.03 -4.45
C MET A 347 -8.42 16.37 -4.33
N LYS A 348 -7.09 16.38 -4.52
CA LYS A 348 -6.30 17.63 -4.51
C LYS A 348 -6.81 18.65 -5.52
N MET A 349 -7.30 18.17 -6.66
CA MET A 349 -7.82 19.01 -7.73
C MET A 349 -9.20 19.56 -7.42
N VAL A 350 -10.11 18.74 -6.87
CA VAL A 350 -11.39 19.20 -6.33
C VAL A 350 -11.14 20.30 -5.29
N ASP A 351 -10.22 20.10 -4.34
CA ASP A 351 -9.85 21.11 -3.34
C ASP A 351 -9.28 22.41 -3.95
N ALA A 352 -8.50 22.30 -5.04
CA ALA A 352 -7.97 23.46 -5.74
C ALA A 352 -9.06 24.24 -6.48
N ILE A 353 -9.98 23.53 -7.14
CA ILE A 353 -11.13 24.12 -7.84
C ILE A 353 -12.08 24.77 -6.82
N GLU A 354 -12.34 24.13 -5.68
CA GLU A 354 -13.16 24.68 -4.59
C GLU A 354 -12.56 25.94 -3.99
N ARG A 355 -11.24 25.98 -3.75
CA ARG A 355 -10.56 27.20 -3.29
C ARG A 355 -10.69 28.34 -4.31
N ASN A 356 -10.58 28.04 -5.60
CA ASN A 356 -10.76 29.03 -6.66
C ASN A 356 -12.23 29.48 -6.80
N PHE A 357 -13.17 28.56 -6.64
CA PHE A 357 -14.61 28.84 -6.60
C PHE A 357 -14.93 29.79 -5.45
N LYS A 358 -14.46 29.47 -4.23
CA LYS A 358 -14.61 30.30 -3.04
C LYS A 358 -14.09 31.72 -3.28
N LYS A 359 -12.90 31.88 -3.86
CA LYS A 359 -12.36 33.21 -4.18
C LYS A 359 -13.23 34.00 -5.16
N LYS A 360 -13.74 33.35 -6.21
CA LYS A 360 -14.54 33.99 -7.26
C LYS A 360 -15.95 34.35 -6.82
N ILE A 361 -16.60 33.53 -5.98
CA ILE A 361 -17.99 33.75 -5.56
C ILE A 361 -18.13 34.83 -4.47
N LEU A 362 -17.07 35.11 -3.70
CA LEU A 362 -17.09 36.12 -2.63
C LEU A 362 -17.50 37.52 -3.14
N GLN A 363 -16.86 38.00 -4.19
CA GLN A 363 -17.07 39.37 -4.69
C GLN A 363 -18.48 39.60 -5.25
N PRO A 364 -19.05 38.73 -6.13
CA PRO A 364 -20.43 38.89 -6.60
C PRO A 364 -21.45 38.86 -5.47
N VAL A 365 -21.29 37.96 -4.50
CA VAL A 365 -22.22 37.83 -3.36
C VAL A 365 -22.20 39.08 -2.49
N GLU A 366 -21.02 39.58 -2.13
CA GLU A 366 -20.90 40.82 -1.35
C GLU A 366 -21.44 42.05 -2.11
N ALA A 367 -21.17 42.15 -3.41
CA ALA A 367 -21.64 43.27 -4.23
C ALA A 367 -23.17 43.31 -4.33
N HIS A 368 -23.81 42.16 -4.54
CA HIS A 368 -25.26 42.08 -4.66
C HIS A 368 -25.98 42.19 -3.30
N LEU A 369 -25.43 41.59 -2.23
CA LEU A 369 -25.99 41.71 -0.87
C LEU A 369 -25.76 43.07 -0.21
N ARG A 370 -24.97 43.97 -0.81
CA ARG A 370 -24.81 45.35 -0.36
C ARG A 370 -25.93 46.27 -0.88
N ASN A 371 -26.45 46.00 -2.08
CA ASN A 371 -27.45 46.81 -2.75
C ASN A 371 -28.75 45.99 -2.94
N PRO A 372 -29.64 45.97 -1.95
CA PRO A 372 -30.84 45.13 -2.01
C PRO A 372 -31.80 45.65 -3.08
N MET A 373 -31.94 44.87 -4.15
CA MET A 373 -32.94 45.04 -5.20
C MET A 373 -33.79 43.78 -5.30
N PRO A 374 -35.03 43.85 -5.82
CA PRO A 374 -35.88 42.68 -5.98
C PRO A 374 -35.24 41.53 -6.81
N ASN A 375 -34.33 41.86 -7.74
CA ASN A 375 -33.58 40.91 -8.57
C ASN A 375 -32.20 40.51 -8.01
N MET A 376 -31.95 40.75 -6.72
CA MET A 376 -30.68 40.44 -6.07
C MET A 376 -30.36 38.93 -6.12
N TRP A 377 -31.35 38.10 -5.75
CA TRP A 377 -31.20 36.65 -5.71
C TRP A 377 -30.97 36.06 -7.11
N ASP A 378 -31.68 36.55 -8.14
CA ASP A 378 -31.49 36.12 -9.53
C ASP A 378 -30.06 36.36 -10.00
N LYS A 379 -29.48 37.53 -9.67
CA LYS A 379 -28.09 37.88 -10.01
C LYS A 379 -27.07 37.01 -9.28
N ILE A 380 -27.31 36.70 -8.01
CA ILE A 380 -26.45 35.81 -7.21
C ILE A 380 -26.50 34.39 -7.78
N LEU A 381 -27.68 33.88 -8.12
CA LEU A 381 -27.85 32.54 -8.69
C LEU A 381 -27.27 32.43 -10.11
N LEU A 382 -27.39 33.48 -10.93
CA LEU A 382 -26.76 33.55 -12.24
C LEU A 382 -25.23 33.55 -12.14
N ALA A 383 -24.67 34.36 -11.23
CA ALA A 383 -23.24 34.39 -10.96
C ALA A 383 -22.74 33.02 -10.45
N PHE A 384 -23.51 32.38 -9.56
CA PHE A 384 -23.24 31.02 -9.09
C PHE A 384 -23.20 30.00 -10.23
N ARG A 385 -24.23 29.94 -11.09
CA ARG A 385 -24.28 29.00 -12.23
C ARG A 385 -23.13 29.23 -13.21
N THR A 386 -22.76 30.49 -13.46
CA THR A 386 -21.67 30.82 -14.38
C THR A 386 -20.32 30.37 -13.83
N ILE A 387 -20.05 30.64 -12.55
CA ILE A 387 -18.79 30.24 -11.89
C ILE A 387 -18.74 28.71 -11.73
N LEU A 388 -19.87 28.08 -11.41
CA LEU A 388 -19.99 26.63 -11.30
C LEU A 388 -19.77 25.94 -12.65
N GLY A 389 -20.37 26.42 -13.73
CA GLY A 389 -20.13 25.89 -15.08
C GLY A 389 -18.65 26.03 -15.49
N GLY A 390 -18.00 27.14 -15.12
CA GLY A 390 -16.56 27.30 -15.27
C GLY A 390 -15.75 26.27 -14.48
N ALA A 391 -16.13 26.01 -13.22
CA ALA A 391 -15.50 25.01 -12.37
C ALA A 391 -15.68 23.57 -12.90
N GLU A 392 -16.88 23.23 -13.37
CA GLU A 392 -17.19 21.93 -14.00
C GLU A 392 -16.38 21.73 -15.29
N SER A 393 -16.29 22.74 -16.15
CA SER A 393 -15.49 22.65 -17.37
C SER A 393 -13.99 22.51 -17.08
N ALA A 394 -13.48 23.18 -16.04
CA ALA A 394 -12.09 23.05 -15.61
C ALA A 394 -11.80 21.67 -15.01
N TYR A 395 -12.75 21.09 -14.27
CA TYR A 395 -12.65 19.71 -13.78
C TYR A 395 -12.67 18.72 -14.95
N LEU A 396 -13.62 18.84 -15.88
CA LEU A 396 -13.74 17.96 -17.04
C LEU A 396 -12.53 18.02 -17.97
N ALA A 397 -11.92 19.18 -18.14
CA ALA A 397 -10.69 19.31 -18.92
C ALA A 397 -9.58 18.44 -18.33
N LYS A 398 -9.38 18.52 -17.02
CA LYS A 398 -8.30 17.78 -16.37
C LYS A 398 -8.64 16.32 -16.01
N ALA A 399 -9.92 15.98 -15.90
CA ALA A 399 -10.37 14.60 -15.72
C ALA A 399 -10.05 13.73 -16.94
N LYS A 400 -9.95 14.34 -18.13
CA LYS A 400 -9.46 13.65 -19.35
C LYS A 400 -7.99 13.27 -19.23
N ASP A 401 -7.17 14.15 -18.66
CA ASP A 401 -5.73 13.93 -18.46
C ASP A 401 -5.44 12.88 -17.37
N LEU A 402 -6.44 12.53 -16.56
CA LEU A 402 -6.35 11.57 -15.44
C LEU A 402 -6.94 10.19 -15.77
N ASP A 403 -7.55 10.01 -16.95
CA ASP A 403 -8.29 8.81 -17.35
C ASP A 403 -9.30 8.36 -16.26
N CYS A 404 -10.09 9.30 -15.75
CA CYS A 404 -11.14 9.02 -14.76
C CYS A 404 -12.31 8.26 -15.37
N THR A 405 -12.91 7.33 -14.62
CA THR A 405 -14.12 6.64 -15.09
C THR A 405 -15.32 7.59 -15.13
N GLU A 406 -16.29 7.35 -16.03
CA GLU A 406 -17.49 8.19 -16.11
C GLU A 406 -18.26 8.26 -14.78
N THR A 407 -18.23 7.18 -14.00
CA THR A 407 -18.81 7.12 -12.65
C THR A 407 -18.08 7.99 -11.64
N GLU A 408 -16.75 8.02 -11.68
CA GLU A 408 -15.93 8.89 -10.81
C GLU A 408 -16.12 10.36 -11.17
N ILE A 409 -16.17 10.68 -12.46
CA ILE A 409 -16.43 12.04 -12.96
C ILE A 409 -17.80 12.51 -12.48
N ALA A 410 -18.84 11.68 -12.61
CA ALA A 410 -20.18 12.01 -12.14
C ALA A 410 -20.21 12.26 -10.63
N ALA A 411 -19.59 11.38 -9.84
CA ALA A 411 -19.51 11.52 -8.38
C ALA A 411 -18.76 12.77 -7.94
N ALA A 412 -17.61 13.07 -8.56
CA ALA A 412 -16.83 14.26 -8.24
C ALA A 412 -17.56 15.56 -8.63
N ILE A 413 -18.29 15.58 -9.76
CA ILE A 413 -19.12 16.73 -10.14
C ILE A 413 -20.26 16.95 -9.14
N SER A 414 -20.94 15.90 -8.68
CA SER A 414 -21.97 16.05 -7.64
C SER A 414 -21.40 16.58 -6.31
N THR A 415 -20.23 16.10 -5.90
CA THR A 415 -19.55 16.59 -4.69
C THR A 415 -19.15 18.06 -4.85
N LEU A 416 -18.57 18.42 -6.00
CA LEU A 416 -18.22 19.81 -6.34
C LEU A 416 -19.45 20.73 -6.29
N ARG A 417 -20.58 20.29 -6.87
CA ARG A 417 -21.86 21.02 -6.85
C ARG A 417 -22.37 21.23 -5.44
N ARG A 418 -22.33 20.19 -4.59
CA ARG A 418 -22.74 20.25 -3.19
C ARG A 418 -21.84 21.19 -2.38
N ASN A 419 -20.52 21.04 -2.50
CA ASN A 419 -19.55 21.87 -1.79
C ASN A 419 -19.62 23.33 -2.25
N ALA A 420 -19.80 23.58 -3.54
CA ALA A 420 -20.04 24.92 -4.07
C ALA A 420 -21.30 25.57 -3.46
N TRP A 421 -22.39 24.81 -3.31
CA TRP A 421 -23.61 25.29 -2.65
C TRP A 421 -23.39 25.60 -1.16
N LEU A 422 -22.69 24.72 -0.44
CA LEU A 422 -22.33 24.95 0.97
C LEU A 422 -21.46 26.21 1.14
N VAL A 423 -20.50 26.43 0.24
CA VAL A 423 -19.66 27.65 0.24
C VAL A 423 -20.49 28.90 -0.01
N LEU A 424 -21.42 28.86 -0.97
CA LEU A 424 -22.35 29.97 -1.22
C LEU A 424 -23.20 30.24 0.03
N ARG A 425 -23.77 29.19 0.62
CA ARG A 425 -24.65 29.28 1.79
C ARG A 425 -23.94 29.85 3.01
N ALA A 426 -22.75 29.33 3.32
CA ALA A 426 -21.93 29.83 4.42
C ALA A 426 -21.58 31.32 4.23
N LYS A 427 -21.34 31.75 2.99
CA LYS A 427 -21.07 33.17 2.72
C LYS A 427 -22.32 34.03 2.86
N ILE A 428 -23.48 33.56 2.44
CA ILE A 428 -24.75 34.26 2.65
C ILE A 428 -25.00 34.41 4.15
N ASP A 429 -24.87 33.33 4.93
CA ASP A 429 -25.07 33.34 6.38
C ASP A 429 -24.12 34.32 7.09
N GLU A 430 -22.86 34.43 6.66
CA GLU A 430 -21.91 35.44 7.16
C GLU A 430 -22.41 36.88 6.87
N GLN A 431 -22.89 37.12 5.64
CA GLN A 431 -23.34 38.43 5.18
C GLN A 431 -24.75 38.83 5.68
N THR A 432 -25.52 37.87 6.18
CA THR A 432 -26.85 38.05 6.80
C THR A 432 -26.84 37.79 8.31
N ALA A 433 -25.66 37.66 8.93
CA ALA A 433 -25.57 37.61 10.38
C ALA A 433 -26.15 38.89 11.00
N GLU A 434 -26.73 38.76 12.20
CA GLU A 434 -27.57 39.77 12.84
C GLU A 434 -26.92 41.17 12.86
N GLN A 435 -25.66 41.26 13.25
CA GLN A 435 -24.93 42.53 13.36
C GLN A 435 -24.76 43.23 12.00
N TYR A 436 -24.40 42.48 10.95
CA TYR A 436 -24.23 43.03 9.60
C TYR A 436 -25.57 43.41 8.99
N LEU A 437 -26.61 42.60 9.21
CA LEU A 437 -27.93 42.87 8.67
C LEU A 437 -28.57 44.09 9.35
N LEU A 438 -28.45 44.24 10.67
CA LEU A 438 -28.90 45.44 11.40
C LEU A 438 -28.17 46.70 10.91
N LEU A 439 -26.86 46.62 10.67
CA LEU A 439 -26.10 47.73 10.10
C LEU A 439 -26.62 48.12 8.69
N LYS A 440 -26.89 47.13 7.83
CA LYS A 440 -27.47 47.37 6.49
C LYS A 440 -28.86 48.01 6.57
N LEU A 441 -29.73 47.51 7.46
CA LEU A 441 -31.06 48.07 7.69
C LEU A 441 -30.99 49.50 8.20
N ARG A 442 -30.06 49.80 9.13
CA ARG A 442 -29.83 51.14 9.63
C ARG A 442 -29.38 52.10 8.54
N ILE A 443 -28.37 51.73 7.75
CA ILE A 443 -27.88 52.58 6.64
C ILE A 443 -29.01 52.87 5.65
N TYR A 444 -29.77 51.85 5.27
CA TYR A 444 -30.89 52.00 4.33
C TYR A 444 -32.02 52.89 4.89
N PHE A 445 -32.30 52.78 6.20
CA PHE A 445 -33.24 53.66 6.88
C PHE A 445 -32.73 55.10 6.94
N GLU A 446 -31.46 55.31 7.31
CA GLU A 446 -30.85 56.63 7.38
C GLU A 446 -30.83 57.34 6.02
N GLU A 447 -30.48 56.65 4.94
CA GLU A 447 -30.52 57.19 3.57
C GLU A 447 -31.90 57.72 3.16
N ARG A 448 -32.99 57.13 3.68
CA ARG A 448 -34.36 57.52 3.34
C ARG A 448 -35.00 58.49 4.34
N PHE A 449 -34.58 58.45 5.60
CA PHE A 449 -35.14 59.25 6.67
C PHE A 449 -34.34 60.55 6.89
N ARG A 450 -32.99 60.47 6.88
CA ARG A 450 -32.10 61.61 7.12
C ARG A 450 -31.73 62.37 5.84
N TYR A 451 -31.82 61.75 4.67
CA TYR A 451 -31.49 62.40 3.40
C TYR A 451 -32.73 62.52 2.51
N ASP A 452 -32.78 63.59 1.72
CA ASP A 452 -33.82 63.75 0.70
C ASP A 452 -33.45 63.01 -0.60
N LYS A 453 -34.36 62.95 -1.57
CA LYS A 453 -34.17 62.23 -2.85
C LYS A 453 -32.92 62.65 -3.65
N ARG A 454 -32.33 63.80 -3.33
CA ARG A 454 -31.10 64.34 -3.94
C ARG A 454 -29.82 64.03 -3.13
N GLY A 455 -29.91 63.25 -2.06
CA GLY A 455 -28.77 62.90 -1.19
C GLY A 455 -28.33 64.02 -0.23
N VAL A 456 -29.15 65.05 -0.04
CA VAL A 456 -28.86 66.17 0.87
C VAL A 456 -29.48 65.88 2.25
N PRO A 457 -28.78 66.12 3.37
CA PRO A 457 -29.34 65.96 4.71
C PRO A 457 -30.62 66.80 4.89
N ARG A 458 -31.68 66.18 5.41
CA ARG A 458 -32.96 66.79 5.68
C ARG A 458 -32.90 67.57 6.99
N VAL A 459 -33.23 68.85 6.93
CA VAL A 459 -33.40 69.71 8.10
C VAL A 459 -34.90 69.80 8.39
N TRP A 460 -35.31 69.37 9.59
CA TRP A 460 -36.73 69.33 9.97
C TRP A 460 -37.21 70.69 10.47
N THR A 461 -38.36 71.15 9.96
CA THR A 461 -39.08 72.30 10.48
C THR A 461 -40.34 71.88 11.24
N PRO A 462 -40.90 72.70 12.15
CA PRO A 462 -42.08 72.34 12.93
C PRO A 462 -43.35 72.04 12.11
N ASN A 463 -43.39 72.44 10.85
CA ASN A 463 -44.53 72.21 9.94
C ASN A 463 -44.37 70.95 9.07
N ASP A 464 -43.21 70.27 9.12
CA ASP A 464 -42.93 69.11 8.28
C ASP A 464 -43.56 67.82 8.84
N ASP A 465 -44.02 66.95 7.94
CA ASP A 465 -44.55 65.63 8.28
C ASP A 465 -43.41 64.62 8.55
N ILE A 466 -42.91 64.67 9.79
CA ILE A 466 -41.88 63.73 10.29
C ILE A 466 -42.46 62.31 10.39
N GLU A 467 -43.74 62.18 10.76
CA GLU A 467 -44.41 60.90 11.00
C GLU A 467 -44.60 60.11 9.69
N GLY A 468 -45.16 60.73 8.65
CA GLY A 468 -45.34 60.06 7.36
C GLY A 468 -44.02 59.79 6.62
N ALA A 469 -42.97 60.57 6.87
CA ALA A 469 -41.62 60.24 6.40
C ALA A 469 -41.02 59.05 7.15
N PHE A 470 -41.21 58.98 8.47
CA PHE A 470 -40.78 57.86 9.32
C PHE A 470 -41.46 56.56 8.93
N GLN A 471 -42.79 56.55 8.78
CA GLN A 471 -43.56 55.36 8.41
C GLN A 471 -43.13 54.81 7.04
N ARG A 472 -42.97 55.68 6.03
CA ARG A 472 -42.49 55.26 4.70
C ARG A 472 -41.07 54.68 4.73
N ALA A 473 -40.16 55.27 5.50
CA ALA A 473 -38.80 54.77 5.64
C ALA A 473 -38.76 53.45 6.42
N ARG A 474 -39.55 53.33 7.49
CA ARG A 474 -39.68 52.12 8.31
C ARG A 474 -40.24 50.95 7.50
N ASP A 475 -41.39 51.15 6.84
CA ASP A 475 -42.07 50.07 6.11
C ASP A 475 -41.23 49.60 4.90
N ALA A 476 -40.55 50.53 4.21
CA ALA A 476 -39.60 50.18 3.15
C ALA A 476 -38.38 49.41 3.67
N THR A 477 -37.93 49.67 4.90
CA THR A 477 -36.78 48.95 5.50
C THR A 477 -37.20 47.58 6.03
N LEU A 478 -38.40 47.45 6.61
CA LEU A 478 -38.96 46.16 7.01
C LEU A 478 -39.24 45.24 5.81
N GLY A 479 -39.59 45.80 4.64
CA GLY A 479 -39.68 45.06 3.39
C GLY A 479 -38.36 44.39 2.96
N LEU A 480 -37.21 44.95 3.35
CA LEU A 480 -35.91 44.31 3.09
C LEU A 480 -35.70 43.05 3.93
N VAL A 481 -36.17 43.02 5.19
CA VAL A 481 -36.05 41.84 6.05
C VAL A 481 -36.77 40.64 5.41
N GLN A 482 -37.91 40.88 4.76
CA GLN A 482 -38.64 39.86 4.01
C GLN A 482 -37.90 39.44 2.72
N LEU A 483 -37.19 40.36 2.07
CA LEU A 483 -36.37 40.02 0.90
C LEU A 483 -35.16 39.14 1.28
N TYR A 484 -34.58 39.33 2.47
CA TYR A 484 -33.43 38.55 2.93
C TYR A 484 -33.80 37.19 3.56
N SER A 485 -35.07 36.95 3.90
CA SER A 485 -35.48 35.76 4.68
C SER A 485 -35.41 34.46 3.88
N LYS A 486 -35.72 34.51 2.58
CA LYS A 486 -35.73 33.36 1.68
C LYS A 486 -34.97 33.68 0.40
N ILE A 487 -34.12 32.75 -0.03
CA ILE A 487 -33.50 32.77 -1.35
C ILE A 487 -34.59 32.38 -2.36
N SER A 488 -35.27 33.36 -2.94
CA SER A 488 -36.27 33.13 -3.99
C SER A 488 -35.90 33.84 -5.27
N SER A 489 -35.85 33.08 -6.35
CA SER A 489 -35.74 33.60 -7.72
C SER A 489 -37.14 33.96 -8.24
N ALA A 490 -37.26 35.01 -9.04
CA ALA A 490 -38.51 35.32 -9.75
C ALA A 490 -38.79 34.33 -10.89
N ASP A 491 -37.73 33.71 -11.44
CA ASP A 491 -37.79 32.71 -12.49
C ASP A 491 -37.62 31.29 -11.90
N GLU A 492 -38.62 30.44 -12.10
CA GLU A 492 -38.66 29.03 -11.64
C GLU A 492 -37.54 28.18 -12.28
N SER A 493 -37.01 28.59 -13.44
CA SER A 493 -35.89 27.95 -14.15
C SER A 493 -34.51 28.21 -13.54
N LEU A 494 -34.39 29.23 -12.69
CA LEU A 494 -33.17 29.60 -11.95
C LEU A 494 -33.08 28.93 -10.58
N ALA A 495 -34.14 28.24 -10.14
CA ALA A 495 -34.13 27.42 -8.94
C ALA A 495 -33.02 26.36 -9.02
N TRP A 496 -32.20 26.28 -7.99
CA TRP A 496 -31.13 25.28 -7.87
C TRP A 496 -31.61 24.18 -6.94
N ALA A 497 -31.59 22.94 -7.42
CA ALA A 497 -31.78 21.75 -6.60
C ALA A 497 -30.40 21.17 -6.25
N LEU A 498 -30.15 20.85 -4.97
CA LEU A 498 -28.93 20.09 -4.64
C LEU A 498 -28.99 18.74 -5.35
N PRO A 499 -27.89 18.29 -5.98
CA PRO A 499 -27.76 16.91 -6.42
C PRO A 499 -27.87 15.95 -5.23
N ALA A 500 -28.55 14.81 -5.42
CA ALA A 500 -28.59 13.74 -4.44
C ALA A 500 -27.18 13.14 -4.22
N GLU A 501 -26.89 12.72 -2.98
CA GLU A 501 -25.64 12.03 -2.61
C GLU A 501 -25.41 10.81 -3.53
N PRO A 502 -24.26 10.69 -4.21
CA PRO A 502 -23.89 9.46 -4.86
C PRO A 502 -23.44 8.46 -3.79
N GLY A 503 -24.38 7.59 -3.37
CA GLY A 503 -24.14 6.33 -2.67
C GLY A 503 -23.05 6.33 -1.60
N ASP A 504 -23.42 6.64 -0.36
CA ASP A 504 -22.58 6.28 0.79
C ASP A 504 -23.42 5.77 1.97
N GLU A 505 -23.45 4.43 2.15
CA GLU A 505 -23.95 3.76 3.36
C GLU A 505 -23.01 3.95 4.57
N ARG A 506 -21.99 4.82 4.48
CA ARG A 506 -20.99 5.04 5.55
C ARG A 506 -20.98 6.43 6.19
N ALA A 507 -21.86 7.35 5.80
CA ALA A 507 -22.02 8.63 6.48
C ALA A 507 -23.19 8.61 7.50
N SER A 508 -23.10 7.79 8.55
CA SER A 508 -24.05 7.82 9.67
C SER A 508 -23.81 9.02 10.63
N SER A 509 -23.44 10.19 10.12
CA SER A 509 -23.10 11.36 10.95
C SER A 509 -23.20 12.74 10.28
N GLY A 510 -23.89 12.86 9.14
CA GLY A 510 -24.14 14.15 8.50
C GLY A 510 -25.62 14.34 8.20
N GLU A 511 -26.22 15.39 8.78
CA GLU A 511 -27.62 15.78 8.59
C GLU A 511 -28.01 15.74 7.11
N ASN A 512 -29.10 15.01 6.79
CA ASN A 512 -29.77 15.12 5.51
C ASN A 512 -30.13 16.60 5.29
N LEU A 513 -29.35 17.29 4.46
CA LEU A 513 -29.62 18.68 4.08
C LEU A 513 -30.83 18.70 3.16
N ASP A 514 -32.02 18.94 3.71
CA ASP A 514 -33.21 19.22 2.92
C ASP A 514 -32.98 20.47 2.06
N CYS A 515 -33.21 20.35 0.75
CA CYS A 515 -33.07 21.46 -0.21
C CYS A 515 -33.87 22.69 0.25
N ASP A 516 -35.07 22.48 0.78
CA ASP A 516 -35.97 23.54 1.24
C ASP A 516 -35.45 24.27 2.48
N ALA A 517 -34.78 23.55 3.40
CA ALA A 517 -34.14 24.17 4.56
C ALA A 517 -32.97 25.08 4.13
N SER A 518 -32.19 24.63 3.13
CA SER A 518 -31.03 25.39 2.61
C SER A 518 -31.41 26.70 1.90
N LEU A 519 -32.65 26.82 1.41
CA LEU A 519 -33.19 28.02 0.76
C LEU A 519 -33.69 29.07 1.77
N THR A 520 -33.93 28.69 3.03
CA THR A 520 -34.33 29.63 4.09
C THR A 520 -33.10 30.24 4.75
N VAL A 521 -32.89 31.56 4.61
CA VAL A 521 -31.69 32.24 5.14
C VAL A 521 -31.76 32.37 6.65
N PHE A 522 -32.91 32.78 7.17
CA PHE A 522 -33.20 32.78 8.59
C PHE A 522 -34.69 32.50 8.82
N GLY A 523 -34.98 31.81 9.92
CA GLY A 523 -36.35 31.48 10.30
C GLY A 523 -37.17 32.70 10.72
N GLU A 524 -38.49 32.54 10.77
CA GLU A 524 -39.44 33.60 11.11
C GLU A 524 -39.17 34.25 12.47
N ALA A 525 -38.73 33.48 13.46
CA ALA A 525 -38.36 34.01 14.79
C ALA A 525 -37.23 35.04 14.71
N LYS A 526 -36.15 34.73 13.98
CA LYS A 526 -35.02 35.67 13.77
C LYS A 526 -35.46 36.90 12.98
N ALA A 527 -36.37 36.76 12.02
CA ALA A 527 -36.93 37.88 11.27
C ALA A 527 -37.71 38.85 12.18
N LEU A 528 -38.48 38.32 13.13
CA LEU A 528 -39.21 39.12 14.12
C LEU A 528 -38.28 39.84 15.09
N ASP A 529 -37.23 39.15 15.56
CA ASP A 529 -36.22 39.73 16.46
C ASP A 529 -35.46 40.88 15.78
N LEU A 530 -35.00 40.66 14.54
CA LEU A 530 -34.36 41.69 13.72
C LEU A 530 -35.28 42.88 13.48
N ALA A 531 -36.56 42.62 13.17
CA ALA A 531 -37.55 43.67 12.98
C ALA A 531 -37.83 44.45 14.28
N ALA A 532 -37.76 43.80 15.45
CA ALA A 532 -37.93 44.45 16.75
C ALA A 532 -36.70 45.29 17.13
N ALA A 533 -35.50 44.75 16.94
CA ALA A 533 -34.24 45.47 17.15
C ALA A 533 -34.14 46.70 16.25
N PHE A 534 -34.45 46.55 14.95
CA PHE A 534 -34.49 47.67 14.01
C PHE A 534 -35.53 48.73 14.41
N ARG A 535 -36.74 48.32 14.84
CA ARG A 535 -37.77 49.27 15.29
C ARG A 535 -37.28 50.14 16.45
N LYS A 536 -36.60 49.54 17.43
CA LYS A 536 -36.00 50.27 18.56
C LYS A 536 -34.96 51.30 18.10
N ASP A 537 -34.10 50.93 17.16
CA ASP A 537 -33.09 51.84 16.61
C ASP A 537 -33.73 52.97 15.79
N ALA A 538 -34.73 52.66 14.97
CA ALA A 538 -35.47 53.64 14.18
C ALA A 538 -36.24 54.64 15.06
N GLU A 539 -36.86 54.18 16.14
CA GLU A 539 -37.55 55.03 17.13
C GLU A 539 -36.60 56.02 17.80
N ALA A 540 -35.34 55.63 18.06
CA ALA A 540 -34.34 56.55 18.59
C ALA A 540 -34.06 57.72 17.63
N PHE A 541 -33.92 57.44 16.33
CA PHE A 541 -33.74 58.47 15.30
C PHE A 541 -34.98 59.36 15.12
N TYR A 542 -36.19 58.80 15.25
CA TYR A 542 -37.44 59.57 15.22
C TYR A 542 -37.53 60.55 16.39
N VAL A 543 -37.21 60.09 17.61
CA VAL A 543 -37.20 60.94 18.80
C VAL A 543 -36.12 62.02 18.70
N GLU A 544 -34.95 61.71 18.15
CA GLU A 544 -33.90 62.70 17.87
C GLU A 544 -34.40 63.79 16.91
N ALA A 545 -35.03 63.40 15.80
CA ALA A 545 -35.61 64.34 14.83
C ALA A 545 -36.66 65.25 15.50
N LYS A 546 -37.56 64.69 16.33
CA LYS A 546 -38.58 65.45 17.06
C LYS A 546 -38.00 66.36 18.15
N ARG A 547 -36.88 66.00 18.78
CA ARG A 547 -36.19 66.88 19.74
C ARG A 547 -35.49 68.04 19.03
N SER A 548 -34.94 67.81 17.83
CA SER A 548 -34.24 68.83 17.05
C SER A 548 -35.15 69.98 16.60
N THR A 549 -36.45 69.74 16.41
CA THR A 549 -37.42 70.79 16.09
C THR A 549 -37.81 71.66 17.28
N VAL A 550 -37.71 71.14 18.52
CA VAL A 550 -38.07 71.87 19.75
C VAL A 550 -36.94 72.79 20.25
N ALA A 551 -35.68 72.48 19.93
CA ALA A 551 -34.53 73.26 20.37
C ALA A 551 -34.38 74.64 19.69
N SER A 552 -35.21 74.96 18.68
CA SER A 552 -35.09 76.18 17.87
C SER A 552 -35.86 77.40 18.42
N ASP A 553 -36.57 77.29 19.54
CA ASP A 553 -37.36 78.41 20.11
C ASP A 553 -36.70 78.99 21.38
N ARG A 554 -35.46 79.50 21.26
CA ARG A 554 -34.87 80.38 22.29
C ARG A 554 -35.29 81.83 22.02
N ARG A 555 -36.56 82.17 22.30
CA ARG A 555 -36.99 83.57 22.38
C ARG A 555 -36.70 84.09 23.78
N VAL A 556 -35.92 85.17 23.90
CA VAL A 556 -35.70 85.83 25.20
C VAL A 556 -37.05 86.28 25.75
N PRO A 557 -37.42 85.91 26.99
CA PRO A 557 -38.72 86.25 27.56
C PRO A 557 -39.00 87.76 27.53
N ARG A 558 -40.21 88.17 27.15
CA ARG A 558 -40.57 89.59 27.01
C ARG A 558 -40.35 90.42 28.28
N TRP A 559 -40.52 89.79 29.46
CA TRP A 559 -40.26 90.44 30.74
C TRP A 559 -38.78 90.81 30.95
N MET A 560 -37.85 90.10 30.31
CA MET A 560 -36.42 90.40 30.37
C MET A 560 -36.11 91.74 29.71
N TYR A 561 -36.79 92.09 28.61
CA TYR A 561 -36.69 93.42 28.01
C TYR A 561 -37.25 94.51 28.93
N GLY A 562 -38.33 94.22 29.67
CA GLY A 562 -38.83 95.11 30.71
C GLY A 562 -37.84 95.29 31.87
N LEU A 563 -37.20 94.21 32.31
CA LEU A 563 -36.18 94.23 33.37
C LEU A 563 -34.95 95.03 32.93
N LEU A 564 -34.52 94.87 31.68
CA LEU A 564 -33.40 95.61 31.09
C LEU A 564 -33.70 97.11 30.96
N ALA A 565 -34.95 97.48 30.65
CA ALA A 565 -35.38 98.88 30.65
C ALA A 565 -35.41 99.51 32.04
N ILE A 566 -35.81 98.75 33.08
CA ILE A 566 -35.90 99.25 34.47
C ILE A 566 -34.51 99.35 35.11
N LEU A 567 -33.70 98.29 35.06
CA LEU A 567 -32.35 98.29 35.61
C LEU A 567 -31.38 99.17 34.81
N GLY A 568 -31.56 99.25 33.49
CA GLY A 568 -30.73 100.08 32.60
C GLY A 568 -31.19 101.53 32.48
N TRP A 569 -32.22 101.96 33.21
CA TRP A 569 -32.78 103.32 33.11
C TRP A 569 -31.76 104.40 33.51
N ASN A 570 -30.95 104.14 34.54
CA ASN A 570 -29.91 105.07 34.98
C ASN A 570 -28.81 105.25 33.92
N GLU A 571 -28.28 104.15 33.37
CA GLU A 571 -27.34 104.19 32.25
C GLU A 571 -27.94 104.84 31.00
N ALA A 572 -29.21 104.58 30.68
CA ALA A 572 -29.89 105.18 29.53
C ALA A 572 -30.03 106.70 29.67
N ILE A 573 -30.34 107.21 30.87
CA ILE A 573 -30.35 108.65 31.16
C ILE A 573 -28.94 109.23 31.11
N PHE A 574 -27.95 108.54 31.68
CA PHE A 574 -26.54 108.97 31.62
C PHE A 574 -26.06 109.13 30.17
N LEU A 575 -26.44 108.19 29.30
CA LEU A 575 -26.17 108.20 27.87
C LEU A 575 -26.84 109.36 27.12
N LEU A 576 -28.07 109.74 27.50
CA LEU A 576 -28.82 110.84 26.88
C LEU A 576 -28.38 112.23 27.36
N CYS A 577 -27.97 112.35 28.63
CA CYS A 577 -27.62 113.64 29.23
C CYS A 577 -26.16 114.06 29.00
N HIS A 578 -25.30 113.17 28.49
CA HIS A 578 -23.93 113.51 28.16
C HIS A 578 -23.81 113.88 26.66
N PRO A 579 -23.67 115.18 26.29
CA PRO A 579 -23.77 115.63 24.90
C PRO A 579 -22.72 115.01 23.97
N LEU A 580 -21.52 114.70 24.49
CA LEU A 580 -20.47 114.03 23.72
C LEU A 580 -20.79 112.56 23.42
N VAL A 581 -21.39 111.83 24.36
CA VAL A 581 -21.70 110.41 24.19
C VAL A 581 -22.90 110.24 23.26
N LEU A 582 -23.91 111.10 23.41
CA LEU A 582 -25.07 111.15 22.52
C LEU A 582 -24.67 111.40 21.06
N ASN A 583 -23.78 112.37 20.81
CA ASN A 583 -23.27 112.66 19.47
C ASN A 583 -22.49 111.48 18.89
N PHE A 584 -21.68 110.80 19.70
CA PHE A 584 -20.94 109.62 19.25
C PHE A 584 -21.88 108.47 18.84
N ILE A 585 -22.97 108.25 19.59
CA ILE A 585 -23.97 107.22 19.28
C ILE A 585 -24.77 107.58 18.03
N LEU A 586 -25.13 108.86 17.85
CA LEU A 586 -25.78 109.34 16.63
C LEU A 586 -24.89 109.14 15.40
N ILE A 587 -23.59 109.43 15.50
CA ILE A 587 -22.63 109.19 14.41
C ILE A 587 -22.57 107.69 14.09
N ILE A 588 -22.48 106.82 15.10
CA ILE A 588 -22.50 105.37 14.88
C ILE A 588 -23.82 104.91 14.26
N ALA A 589 -24.95 105.45 14.70
CA ALA A 589 -26.26 105.13 14.16
C ALA A 589 -26.40 105.55 12.70
N VAL A 590 -25.88 106.73 12.32
CA VAL A 590 -25.84 107.20 10.93
C VAL A 590 -24.92 106.34 10.07
N ILE A 591 -23.72 105.99 10.56
CA ILE A 591 -22.80 105.08 9.87
C ILE A 591 -23.48 103.72 9.66
N ARG A 592 -24.12 103.19 10.71
CA ARG A 592 -24.82 101.91 10.67
C ARG A 592 -26.00 101.94 9.69
N TYR A 593 -26.80 103.00 9.73
CA TYR A 593 -27.91 103.19 8.79
C TYR A 593 -27.40 103.33 7.35
N GLY A 594 -26.29 104.05 7.13
CA GLY A 594 -25.61 104.13 5.84
C GLY A 594 -25.16 102.76 5.33
N THR A 595 -24.54 101.94 6.19
CA THR A 595 -24.08 100.60 5.79
C THR A 595 -25.22 99.63 5.45
N ILE A 596 -26.36 99.74 6.14
CA ILE A 596 -27.55 98.91 5.89
C ILE A 596 -28.29 99.36 4.64
N SER A 597 -28.47 100.68 4.45
CA SER A 597 -29.15 101.23 3.27
C SER A 597 -28.36 101.05 1.97
N LEU A 598 -27.02 100.97 2.05
CA LEU A 598 -26.14 100.73 0.90
C LEU A 598 -25.80 99.23 0.68
N GLY A 599 -26.31 98.31 1.51
CA GLY A 599 -26.10 96.86 1.34
C GLY A 599 -24.66 96.37 1.52
N HIS A 600 -23.80 97.16 2.20
CA HIS A 600 -22.38 96.85 2.43
C HIS A 600 -22.10 96.26 3.83
N GLU A 601 -22.97 95.39 4.32
CA GLU A 601 -22.82 94.79 5.67
C GLU A 601 -21.58 93.88 5.77
N ASP A 602 -21.32 93.06 4.75
CA ASP A 602 -20.22 92.08 4.75
C ASP A 602 -18.81 92.71 4.67
N PRO A 603 -18.53 93.71 3.80
CA PRO A 603 -17.23 94.36 3.72
C PRO A 603 -16.82 95.07 5.02
N VAL A 604 -17.77 95.73 5.68
CA VAL A 604 -17.52 96.46 6.93
C VAL A 604 -17.27 95.50 8.10
N LEU A 605 -18.00 94.39 8.14
CA LEU A 605 -17.76 93.35 9.15
C LEU A 605 -16.41 92.65 8.96
N GLN A 606 -15.99 92.41 7.72
CA GLN A 606 -14.66 91.86 7.44
C GLN A 606 -13.56 92.83 7.83
N ALA A 607 -13.67 94.12 7.45
CA ALA A 607 -12.72 95.15 7.86
C ALA A 607 -12.63 95.28 9.38
N GLY A 608 -13.77 95.31 10.10
CA GLY A 608 -13.81 95.33 11.57
C GLY A 608 -13.16 94.09 12.21
N ARG A 609 -13.40 92.90 11.67
CA ARG A 609 -12.75 91.67 12.15
C ARG A 609 -11.24 91.69 11.92
N THR A 610 -10.77 92.28 10.82
CA THR A 610 -9.33 92.40 10.54
C THR A 610 -8.64 93.40 11.48
N THR A 611 -9.24 94.57 11.74
CA THR A 611 -8.69 95.53 12.71
C THR A 611 -8.68 95.00 14.12
N VAL A 612 -9.73 94.29 14.57
CA VAL A 612 -9.74 93.62 15.88
C VAL A 612 -8.65 92.55 15.97
N ARG A 613 -8.43 91.77 14.91
CA ARG A 613 -7.32 90.79 14.88
C ARG A 613 -5.95 91.47 14.95
N VAL A 614 -5.76 92.57 14.24
CA VAL A 614 -4.49 93.33 14.25
C VAL A 614 -4.24 93.97 15.62
N VAL A 615 -5.27 94.57 16.23
CA VAL A 615 -5.18 95.14 17.58
C VAL A 615 -4.94 94.06 18.62
N ALA A 616 -5.62 92.91 18.52
CA ALA A 616 -5.38 91.76 19.40
C ALA A 616 -4.00 91.12 19.19
N ALA A 617 -3.41 91.22 17.99
CA ALA A 617 -2.05 90.80 17.71
C ALA A 617 -1.03 91.77 18.33
N CYS A 618 -1.19 93.09 18.15
CA CYS A 618 -0.34 94.10 18.79
C CYS A 618 -0.44 94.08 20.33
N LEU A 619 -1.64 93.85 20.90
CA LEU A 619 -1.81 93.67 22.34
C LEU A 619 -1.11 92.40 22.83
N ARG A 620 -1.20 91.29 22.08
CA ARG A 620 -0.46 90.07 22.40
C ARG A 620 1.05 90.28 22.35
N GLU A 621 1.56 91.02 21.36
CA GLU A 621 3.00 91.35 21.29
C GLU A 621 3.44 92.24 22.46
N ARG A 622 2.69 93.28 22.80
CA ARG A 622 3.03 94.17 23.92
C ARG A 622 2.89 93.53 25.30
N VAL A 623 1.96 92.58 25.46
CA VAL A 623 1.79 91.81 26.71
C VAL A 623 2.80 90.65 26.80
N ALA A 624 3.27 90.11 25.67
CA ALA A 624 4.29 89.05 25.65
C ALA A 624 5.71 89.57 25.96
N GLN A 625 6.02 90.84 25.67
CA GLN A 625 7.33 91.44 25.95
C GLN A 625 7.77 91.38 27.43
N PRO A 626 6.95 91.76 28.44
CA PRO A 626 7.35 91.66 29.85
C PRO A 626 7.39 90.22 30.40
N VAL A 627 6.81 89.23 29.70
CA VAL A 627 6.81 87.82 30.10
C VAL A 627 8.04 87.08 29.55
N ALA A 628 8.48 87.43 28.34
CA ALA A 628 9.67 86.83 27.73
C ALA A 628 10.98 87.21 28.45
N GLU A 629 11.10 88.44 28.95
CA GLU A 629 12.26 88.87 29.75
C GLU A 629 12.35 88.15 31.10
N ARG A 630 11.21 87.97 31.79
CA ARG A 630 11.16 87.25 33.08
C ARG A 630 11.47 85.76 32.96
N VAL A 631 11.12 85.13 31.83
CA VAL A 631 11.42 83.71 31.56
C VAL A 631 12.89 83.49 31.18
N MET A 632 13.54 84.47 30.53
CA MET A 632 14.98 84.42 30.22
C MET A 632 15.85 84.58 31.48
N GLU A 633 15.45 85.44 32.42
CA GLU A 633 16.14 85.57 33.73
C GLU A 633 15.99 84.31 34.60
N ALA A 634 14.80 83.71 34.64
CA ALA A 634 14.54 82.47 35.37
C ALA A 634 15.32 81.26 34.81
N ARG A 635 15.57 81.22 33.48
CA ARG A 635 16.40 80.18 32.82
C ARG A 635 17.89 80.36 33.04
N ARG A 636 18.38 81.58 33.29
CA ARG A 636 19.79 81.82 33.68
C ARG A 636 20.07 81.36 35.10
N GLN A 637 19.13 81.57 36.04
CA GLN A 637 19.29 81.16 37.44
C GLN A 637 19.17 79.65 37.67
N THR A 638 18.42 78.92 36.83
CA THR A 638 18.29 77.46 36.95
C THR A 638 19.45 76.68 36.36
N ARG A 639 20.24 77.29 35.46
CA ARG A 639 21.43 76.65 34.86
C ARG A 639 22.65 76.73 35.78
N THR A 640 22.73 77.71 36.67
CA THR A 640 23.82 77.86 37.65
C THR A 640 23.68 76.95 38.87
N VAL A 641 22.47 76.49 39.20
CA VAL A 641 22.22 75.62 40.38
C VAL A 641 22.40 74.12 40.06
N GLY A 642 22.42 73.73 38.78
CA GLY A 642 22.58 72.33 38.37
C GLY A 642 24.03 71.84 38.21
N GLU A 643 25.02 72.73 38.29
CA GLU A 643 26.46 72.37 38.16
C GLU A 643 27.18 72.26 39.52
N GLU A 644 26.62 72.77 40.63
CA GLU A 644 27.25 72.67 41.97
C GLU A 644 26.97 71.34 42.69
N ASP A 645 25.94 70.56 42.31
CA ASP A 645 25.49 69.38 43.08
C ASP A 645 26.07 68.03 42.58
N ARG A 646 27.08 68.06 41.70
CA ARG A 646 27.82 66.85 41.25
C ARG A 646 29.28 66.78 41.73
N GLY A 647 29.71 67.71 42.59
CA GLY A 647 31.11 67.82 43.03
C GLY A 647 31.46 67.24 44.41
N VAL A 648 30.50 66.89 45.27
CA VAL A 648 30.80 66.55 46.69
C VAL A 648 30.15 65.22 47.11
N ARG A 649 30.60 64.12 46.50
CA ARG A 649 30.51 62.75 47.05
C ARG A 649 31.62 61.86 46.45
N ARG A 650 32.88 62.27 46.66
CA ARG A 650 34.08 61.42 46.72
C ARG A 650 35.11 62.17 47.59
N GLY A 651 35.33 61.62 48.77
CA GLY A 651 36.12 62.16 49.89
C GLY A 651 35.68 61.44 51.14
#